data_AF-A0A2V9QSL9-F1
#
_entry.id   AF-A0A2V9QSL9-F1
#
_cell.length_a   1.000
_cell.length_b   1.000
_cell.length_c   1.000
_cell.angle_alpha   90.00
_cell.angle_beta   90.00
_cell.angle_gamma   90.00
#
_symmetry.space_group_name_H-M   'P 1'
#
loop_
_entity.id
_entity.type
_entity.pdbx_description
1 polymer ?
#
loop_
_entity_poly.entity_id
_entity_poly.type
_entity_poly.pdbx_seq_one_letter_code
_entity_poly.pdbx_strand_id
1 'polypeptide(L)'
;MTGWLQNHGFQVNRVSHGRSVIEFSGVESQVESALHTQIHQYLVNGENHWANASDPQIPAALAPAVAGVWSLHDFRKKPKLVVGNHGHPVAGPWTQTNLTSGKHGLMPADYATIYNINPLYAASIKGNGATIAVVARSNIDTGDLFDFRNVTGLQFPVLNIMNNGPDPGIFDDSEEFEAILDATWSGAIAPAATIKFVVSASTNTTDGVDLSELYIIDNNVGDVMTESFGTCENGASQQEANAISALAEQAAAEGITYMVSSGDSGAEGCVRPSSPSANGTQPSVNILASSPFTIAVGGTMFNENNSNATYWNASNGPGLGSAKSYIPENVWNESCTSCGLWSGGGGASALFSKPNWQFGVQGIPGDGARDVPDVSLTAAIHDAYLLCFQRSCANNSVYLVGGTSASAPSFAGIMALIVQQYGRQGQANYVLYRLAATETLSQCNGSNNTTRPNSACIFNDVTKGNNAVPGEVNYGTTSAKYQSDTGYDLATGLGSVNVNNLVTKWGGVTFNATNTTLAPNSITATHGSPVSLNIAVTPMAGGSGLPTGDVSLMTGGIPSNPGFLTLNNGSVTDPVNDLPGGSYALTARYGGDANFAPSTSTGVAVNISPENSVTTASIFSVTTNGVPFPLTTASYGSFIYPRADVAGVSQHGVPTGYVHFYDNGNQFSGVNVLNSEGNTALPNGYSYFPAGPHSLTAAYTGDASFHPSTSAPATFTVTAASTQLALTAPQGAAQGGAVTLTATLTSTAFAGQISANYPTGSVTFMIGNTPLGSATPSGSNLDSHGITSVATFYVSSLPIGTNAITAQYSGDTNYSASSASQVSVSIDADFGIAPANISVSATQGGSASNTLTITGQTGYNSTINFSSVSCTGLPLLSSCSFSPVSVTGSGTTIVSVQTKAATSAALLGSPFHSSWRSLGLVFAGVFLLTFRRRYRSAGVFCVFAVTLALGMSGCGGGSSGGGGGGSPGTPKGSYMVTVTATTADKVVSHTASFSLVVQ
;
A
#
# COMPACT_ATOMS: atom_id res chain seq x y z
N MET A 1 25.21 11.55 -24.08
CA MET A 1 24.03 11.95 -23.30
C MET A 1 24.24 11.75 -21.80
N THR A 2 24.54 10.53 -21.33
CA THR A 2 24.80 10.20 -19.91
C THR A 2 25.77 11.16 -19.22
N GLY A 3 26.93 11.44 -19.82
CA GLY A 3 27.90 12.41 -19.27
C GLY A 3 27.38 13.85 -19.19
N TRP A 4 26.47 14.26 -20.10
CA TRP A 4 25.84 15.58 -20.03
C TRP A 4 24.85 15.66 -18.85
N LEU A 5 24.04 14.60 -18.65
CA LEU A 5 23.13 14.49 -17.50
C LEU A 5 23.89 14.55 -16.16
N GLN A 6 24.95 13.73 -16.03
CA GLN A 6 25.78 13.69 -14.82
C GLN A 6 26.45 15.03 -14.53
N ASN A 7 26.93 15.75 -15.56
CA ASN A 7 27.52 17.08 -15.39
C ASN A 7 26.52 18.14 -14.91
N HIS A 8 25.21 17.92 -15.08
CA HIS A 8 24.14 18.76 -14.54
C HIS A 8 23.62 18.23 -13.18
N GLY A 9 24.28 17.22 -12.62
CA GLY A 9 23.97 16.67 -11.31
C GLY A 9 22.85 15.62 -11.30
N PHE A 10 22.34 15.23 -12.46
CA PHE A 10 21.40 14.10 -12.54
C PHE A 10 22.12 12.78 -12.24
N GLN A 11 21.41 11.89 -11.54
CA GLN A 11 21.76 10.48 -11.45
C GLN A 11 21.25 9.80 -12.72
N VAL A 12 22.14 9.18 -13.50
CA VAL A 12 21.72 8.27 -14.56
C VAL A 12 21.40 6.93 -13.88
N ASN A 13 20.13 6.55 -13.87
CA ASN A 13 19.65 5.37 -13.16
C ASN A 13 19.89 4.12 -14.00
N ARG A 14 19.53 4.19 -15.29
CA ARG A 14 19.61 3.06 -16.22
C ARG A 14 19.75 3.57 -17.65
N VAL A 15 20.53 2.85 -18.45
CA VAL A 15 20.45 2.89 -19.91
C VAL A 15 19.80 1.57 -20.32
N SER A 16 18.73 1.61 -21.11
CA SER A 16 18.08 0.40 -21.59
C SER A 16 19.07 -0.45 -22.39
N HIS A 17 18.99 -1.77 -22.30
CA HIS A 17 19.80 -2.70 -23.09
C HIS A 17 19.66 -2.43 -24.59
N GLY A 18 18.45 -2.05 -25.04
CA GLY A 18 18.20 -1.64 -26.44
C GLY A 18 18.94 -0.36 -26.86
N ARG A 19 19.51 0.38 -25.89
CA ARG A 19 20.23 1.67 -26.03
C ARG A 19 19.37 2.81 -26.60
N SER A 20 18.05 2.64 -26.48
CA SER A 20 17.01 3.57 -26.97
C SER A 20 16.48 4.51 -25.89
N VAL A 21 16.61 4.15 -24.61
CA VAL A 21 16.06 4.91 -23.47
C VAL A 21 17.13 5.11 -22.39
N ILE A 22 17.17 6.32 -21.82
CA ILE A 22 17.98 6.63 -20.65
C ILE A 22 17.04 7.09 -19.54
N GLU A 23 17.01 6.33 -18.46
CA GLU A 23 16.32 6.67 -17.23
C GLU A 23 17.27 7.43 -16.32
N PHE A 24 16.82 8.58 -15.81
CA PHE A 24 17.62 9.42 -14.93
C PHE A 24 16.74 10.09 -13.88
N SER A 25 17.34 10.44 -12.76
CA SER A 25 16.68 11.11 -11.64
C SER A 25 17.44 12.37 -11.24
N GLY A 26 16.72 13.35 -10.73
CA GLY A 26 17.27 14.59 -10.21
C GLY A 26 16.23 15.38 -9.43
N VAL A 27 16.68 16.45 -8.80
CA VAL A 27 15.79 17.42 -8.15
C VAL A 27 15.23 18.40 -9.19
N GLU A 28 14.08 19.00 -8.88
CA GLU A 28 13.41 20.01 -9.70
C GLU A 28 14.38 21.07 -10.24
N SER A 29 15.21 21.67 -9.38
CA SER A 29 16.14 22.73 -9.80
C SER A 29 17.16 22.30 -10.85
N GLN A 30 17.51 21.01 -10.92
CA GLN A 30 18.35 20.46 -11.98
C GLN A 30 17.58 20.35 -13.30
N VAL A 31 16.33 19.89 -13.25
CA VAL A 31 15.42 19.87 -14.40
C VAL A 31 15.26 21.27 -14.97
N GLU A 32 14.94 22.25 -14.13
CA GLU A 32 14.73 23.62 -14.57
C GLU A 32 15.98 24.24 -15.19
N SER A 33 17.15 24.01 -14.58
CA SER A 33 18.41 24.56 -15.06
C SER A 33 18.91 23.88 -16.34
N ALA A 34 18.79 22.56 -16.44
CA ALA A 34 19.40 21.78 -17.53
C ALA A 34 18.49 21.64 -18.76
N LEU A 35 17.17 21.56 -18.54
CA LEU A 35 16.17 21.43 -19.59
C LEU A 35 15.45 22.75 -19.87
N HIS A 36 15.84 23.85 -19.24
CA HIS A 36 15.29 25.19 -19.47
C HIS A 36 13.75 25.24 -19.46
N THR A 37 13.14 24.50 -18.54
CA THR A 37 11.70 24.49 -18.28
C THR A 37 11.44 24.82 -16.82
N GLN A 38 10.17 24.90 -16.41
CA GLN A 38 9.79 25.08 -15.01
C GLN A 38 8.83 23.98 -14.62
N ILE A 39 9.00 23.38 -13.43
CA ILE A 39 8.05 22.39 -12.92
C ILE A 39 7.06 23.10 -12.01
N HIS A 40 5.77 22.93 -12.27
CA HIS A 40 4.72 23.50 -11.44
C HIS A 40 3.68 22.46 -11.09
N GLN A 41 2.90 22.77 -10.06
CA GLN A 41 1.67 22.05 -9.77
C GLN A 41 0.50 22.69 -10.51
N TYR A 42 -0.21 21.88 -11.30
CA TYR A 42 -1.41 22.26 -12.04
C TYR A 42 -2.62 21.54 -11.47
N LEU A 43 -3.74 22.25 -11.36
CA LEU A 43 -5.04 21.63 -11.05
C LEU A 43 -5.79 21.40 -12.36
N VAL A 44 -5.87 20.15 -12.80
CA VAL A 44 -6.55 19.75 -14.04
C VAL A 44 -7.68 18.79 -13.71
N ASN A 45 -8.91 19.13 -14.11
CA ASN A 45 -10.11 18.32 -13.83
C ASN A 45 -10.31 17.95 -12.34
N GLY A 46 -9.83 18.79 -11.42
CA GLY A 46 -9.94 18.56 -9.97
C GLY A 46 -8.82 17.69 -9.38
N GLU A 47 -7.88 17.22 -10.19
CA GLU A 47 -6.69 16.46 -9.79
C GLU A 47 -5.45 17.39 -9.83
N ASN A 48 -4.62 17.34 -8.79
CA ASN A 48 -3.34 18.05 -8.78
C ASN A 48 -2.30 17.22 -9.52
N HIS A 49 -1.57 17.87 -10.40
CA HIS A 49 -0.55 17.27 -11.25
C HIS A 49 0.74 18.06 -11.21
N TRP A 50 1.89 17.38 -11.24
CA TRP A 50 3.17 18.01 -11.53
C TRP A 50 3.42 17.95 -13.03
N ALA A 51 3.89 19.04 -13.63
CA ALA A 51 4.28 19.05 -15.04
C ALA A 51 5.26 20.19 -15.35
N ASN A 52 5.95 20.05 -16.48
CA ASN A 52 6.74 21.12 -17.07
C ASN A 52 5.85 22.19 -17.72
N ALA A 53 6.17 23.46 -17.53
CA ALA A 53 5.40 24.61 -18.03
C ALA A 53 5.66 24.95 -19.50
N SER A 54 6.80 24.52 -20.02
CA SER A 54 7.23 24.74 -21.40
C SER A 54 7.99 23.53 -21.92
N ASP A 55 8.13 23.46 -23.25
CA ASP A 55 8.92 22.41 -23.90
C ASP A 55 10.35 22.38 -23.34
N PRO A 56 10.86 21.19 -22.96
CA PRO A 56 12.23 21.06 -22.48
C PRO A 56 13.20 21.32 -23.63
N GLN A 57 14.28 22.05 -23.34
CA GLN A 57 15.35 22.38 -24.29
C GLN A 57 16.63 21.65 -23.93
N ILE A 58 17.27 21.06 -24.94
CA ILE A 58 18.58 20.44 -24.83
C ILE A 58 19.59 21.19 -25.70
N PRO A 59 20.91 21.07 -25.42
CA PRO A 59 21.93 21.58 -26.32
C PRO A 59 21.77 21.04 -27.74
N ALA A 60 21.90 21.91 -28.75
CA ALA A 60 21.77 21.54 -30.16
C ALA A 60 22.69 20.40 -30.61
N ALA A 61 23.85 20.25 -29.95
CA ALA A 61 24.80 19.15 -30.20
C ALA A 61 24.24 17.76 -29.84
N LEU A 62 23.20 17.69 -28.99
CA LEU A 62 22.55 16.45 -28.57
C LEU A 62 21.30 16.13 -29.41
N ALA A 63 20.79 17.08 -30.20
CA ALA A 63 19.57 16.90 -30.99
C ALA A 63 19.59 15.66 -31.92
N PRO A 64 20.72 15.27 -32.56
CA PRO A 64 20.76 14.06 -33.37
C PRO A 64 20.63 12.75 -32.58
N ALA A 65 20.82 12.78 -31.26
CA ALA A 65 20.86 11.59 -30.40
C ALA A 65 19.68 11.51 -29.41
N VAL A 66 18.78 12.49 -29.41
CA VAL A 66 17.66 12.58 -28.45
C VAL A 66 16.38 12.79 -29.24
N ALA A 67 15.52 11.76 -29.26
CA ALA A 67 14.20 11.85 -29.90
C ALA A 67 13.23 12.73 -29.09
N GLY A 68 13.37 12.74 -27.76
CA GLY A 68 12.58 13.54 -26.85
C GLY A 68 12.88 13.21 -25.38
N VAL A 69 12.19 13.92 -24.48
CA VAL A 69 12.10 13.55 -23.07
C VAL A 69 10.73 12.89 -22.88
N TRP A 70 10.71 11.64 -22.45
CA TRP A 70 9.49 10.83 -22.39
C TRP A 70 8.46 11.42 -21.44
N SER A 71 8.87 11.79 -20.22
CA SER A 71 7.97 12.34 -19.22
C SER A 71 8.68 13.27 -18.25
N LEU A 72 8.00 14.38 -17.93
CA LEU A 72 8.33 15.32 -16.85
C LEU A 72 7.07 15.69 -16.06
N HIS A 73 6.09 14.78 -16.03
CA HIS A 73 4.77 15.04 -15.49
C HIS A 73 4.13 13.78 -14.88
N ASP A 74 3.09 13.93 -14.07
CA ASP A 74 2.33 12.81 -13.47
C ASP A 74 0.93 12.59 -14.07
N PHE A 75 0.68 13.07 -15.29
CA PHE A 75 -0.50 12.67 -16.06
C PHE A 75 -0.42 11.19 -16.42
N ARG A 76 -1.20 10.38 -15.69
CA ARG A 76 -1.21 8.93 -15.79
C ARG A 76 -2.16 8.41 -16.87
N LYS A 77 -1.72 7.39 -17.60
CA LYS A 77 -2.57 6.56 -18.46
C LYS A 77 -3.70 5.95 -17.64
N LYS A 78 -4.84 5.73 -18.29
CA LYS A 78 -6.04 5.17 -17.65
C LYS A 78 -6.38 3.80 -18.24
N PRO A 79 -6.81 2.83 -17.41
CA PRO A 79 -7.44 1.59 -17.87
C PRO A 79 -8.54 1.87 -18.89
N LYS A 80 -8.72 1.00 -19.89
CA LYS A 80 -9.82 1.04 -20.89
C LYS A 80 -10.88 -0.01 -20.58
N LEU A 81 -11.23 -0.07 -19.30
CA LEU A 81 -12.18 -1.01 -18.72
C LEU A 81 -13.56 -0.37 -18.59
N VAL A 82 -14.58 -1.15 -18.95
CA VAL A 82 -15.98 -0.85 -18.59
C VAL A 82 -16.46 -1.82 -17.52
N VAL A 83 -16.88 -1.26 -16.38
CA VAL A 83 -17.57 -2.00 -15.32
C VAL A 83 -19.05 -1.61 -15.33
N GLY A 84 -19.94 -2.59 -15.41
CA GLY A 84 -21.38 -2.31 -15.39
C GLY A 84 -21.88 -1.79 -14.03
N ASN A 85 -22.70 -0.73 -14.03
CA ASN A 85 -23.41 -0.17 -12.85
C ASN A 85 -24.39 -1.13 -12.13
N HIS A 86 -24.34 -2.44 -12.42
CA HIS A 86 -25.23 -3.50 -11.93
C HIS A 86 -24.46 -4.75 -11.44
N GLY A 87 -23.14 -4.65 -11.21
CA GLY A 87 -22.31 -5.75 -10.73
C GLY A 87 -22.40 -5.96 -9.22
N HIS A 88 -23.41 -6.70 -8.76
CA HIS A 88 -23.42 -7.41 -7.47
C HIS A 88 -24.11 -8.78 -7.66
N PRO A 89 -23.82 -9.80 -6.82
CA PRO A 89 -23.85 -11.22 -7.15
C PRO A 89 -25.13 -11.70 -7.85
N VAL A 90 -24.99 -12.65 -8.78
CA VAL A 90 -26.04 -13.68 -8.87
C VAL A 90 -25.90 -14.51 -7.60
N ALA A 91 -26.67 -14.18 -6.56
CA ALA A 91 -26.78 -15.03 -5.38
C ALA A 91 -27.47 -16.35 -5.78
N GLY A 92 -26.69 -17.38 -6.09
CA GLY A 92 -27.17 -18.72 -6.47
C GLY A 92 -26.08 -19.56 -7.13
N PRO A 93 -26.27 -20.89 -7.26
CA PRO A 93 -25.32 -21.72 -8.01
C PRO A 93 -25.26 -21.24 -9.47
N TRP A 94 -24.05 -21.22 -10.05
CA TRP A 94 -23.65 -20.85 -11.43
C TRP A 94 -24.37 -21.62 -12.57
N THR A 95 -25.66 -21.90 -12.41
CA THR A 95 -26.38 -22.86 -13.23
C THR A 95 -26.73 -22.31 -14.61
N GLN A 96 -26.66 -20.99 -14.83
CA GLN A 96 -26.83 -20.33 -16.13
C GLN A 96 -25.99 -19.04 -16.23
N THR A 97 -25.30 -18.84 -17.36
CA THR A 97 -24.78 -17.51 -17.73
C THR A 97 -25.88 -16.56 -18.21
N ASN A 98 -27.14 -17.00 -18.21
CA ASN A 98 -28.33 -16.17 -18.38
C ASN A 98 -28.63 -15.44 -17.07
N LEU A 99 -28.33 -14.15 -17.02
CA LEU A 99 -28.57 -13.31 -15.87
C LEU A 99 -30.08 -13.05 -15.73
N THR A 100 -30.56 -12.80 -14.51
CA THR A 100 -31.98 -12.47 -14.24
C THR A 100 -32.45 -11.21 -14.96
N SER A 101 -31.51 -10.38 -15.45
CA SER A 101 -31.73 -9.22 -16.31
C SER A 101 -31.98 -9.55 -17.79
N GLY A 102 -31.81 -10.82 -18.21
CA GLY A 102 -31.87 -11.24 -19.61
C GLY A 102 -30.55 -11.12 -20.39
N LYS A 103 -29.47 -10.66 -19.74
CA LYS A 103 -28.11 -10.56 -20.30
C LYS A 103 -27.34 -11.89 -20.23
N HIS A 104 -26.31 -12.08 -21.05
CA HIS A 104 -25.45 -13.28 -21.01
C HIS A 104 -24.04 -12.94 -20.50
N GLY A 105 -23.51 -13.75 -19.57
CA GLY A 105 -22.10 -13.69 -19.17
C GLY A 105 -21.24 -14.59 -20.06
N LEU A 106 -20.18 -14.05 -20.64
CA LEU A 106 -19.30 -14.75 -21.55
C LEU A 106 -18.24 -15.56 -20.78
N MET A 107 -18.29 -16.88 -20.93
CA MET A 107 -17.24 -17.78 -20.45
C MET A 107 -16.20 -18.05 -21.53
N PRO A 108 -14.96 -18.47 -21.19
CA PRO A 108 -13.97 -18.87 -22.19
C PRO A 108 -14.45 -19.97 -23.15
N ALA A 109 -15.33 -20.87 -22.69
CA ALA A 109 -15.95 -21.90 -23.54
C ALA A 109 -16.95 -21.32 -24.56
N ASP A 110 -17.65 -20.25 -24.20
CA ASP A 110 -18.50 -19.49 -25.13
C ASP A 110 -17.65 -18.82 -26.19
N TYR A 111 -16.60 -18.14 -25.73
CA TYR A 111 -15.62 -17.47 -26.57
C TYR A 111 -15.04 -18.42 -27.63
N ALA A 112 -14.61 -19.60 -27.19
CA ALA A 112 -14.06 -20.64 -28.06
C ALA A 112 -15.06 -21.17 -29.09
N THR A 113 -16.36 -21.10 -28.79
CA THR A 113 -17.43 -21.49 -29.70
C THR A 113 -17.76 -20.38 -30.69
N ILE A 114 -17.89 -19.15 -30.21
CA ILE A 114 -18.25 -17.98 -31.02
C ILE A 114 -17.16 -17.69 -32.05
N TYR A 115 -15.90 -17.58 -31.62
CA TYR A 115 -14.77 -17.25 -32.50
C TYR A 115 -14.06 -18.49 -33.09
N ASN A 116 -14.71 -19.66 -33.04
CA ASN A 116 -14.28 -20.91 -33.67
C ASN A 116 -12.84 -21.36 -33.29
N ILE A 117 -12.56 -21.46 -32.00
CA ILE A 117 -11.25 -21.87 -31.44
C ILE A 117 -11.19 -23.38 -31.18
N ASN A 118 -12.33 -24.01 -30.87
CA ASN A 118 -12.41 -25.43 -30.49
C ASN A 118 -11.65 -26.41 -31.43
N PRO A 119 -11.63 -26.23 -32.77
CA PRO A 119 -10.82 -27.10 -33.64
C PRO A 119 -9.31 -27.05 -33.34
N LEU A 120 -8.79 -25.88 -32.97
CA LEU A 120 -7.39 -25.70 -32.57
C LEU A 120 -7.09 -26.42 -31.25
N TYR A 121 -8.00 -26.30 -30.26
CA TYR A 121 -7.85 -27.01 -28.99
C TYR A 121 -7.88 -28.53 -29.15
N ALA A 122 -8.72 -29.04 -30.06
CA ALA A 122 -8.74 -30.46 -30.42
C ALA A 122 -7.43 -30.91 -31.09
N ALA A 123 -6.78 -30.02 -31.86
CA ALA A 123 -5.45 -30.22 -32.44
C ALA A 123 -4.29 -29.95 -31.46
N SER A 124 -4.57 -29.74 -30.16
CA SER A 124 -3.56 -29.38 -29.14
C SER A 124 -2.80 -28.08 -29.42
N ILE A 125 -3.44 -27.15 -30.14
CA ILE A 125 -2.97 -25.78 -30.34
C ILE A 125 -3.63 -24.93 -29.25
N LYS A 126 -2.89 -24.70 -28.16
CA LYS A 126 -3.36 -24.06 -26.92
C LYS A 126 -2.41 -22.98 -26.40
N GLY A 127 -1.41 -22.59 -27.18
CA GLY A 127 -0.35 -21.65 -26.80
C GLY A 127 0.92 -22.31 -26.24
N ASN A 128 1.11 -23.62 -26.44
CA ASN A 128 2.28 -24.34 -25.93
C ASN A 128 3.58 -23.69 -26.44
N GLY A 129 4.47 -23.34 -25.50
CA GLY A 129 5.77 -22.73 -25.81
C GLY A 129 5.70 -21.22 -26.11
N ALA A 130 4.51 -20.63 -26.18
CA ALA A 130 4.34 -19.19 -26.30
C ALA A 130 4.32 -18.52 -24.92
N THR A 131 4.79 -17.29 -24.87
CA THR A 131 4.78 -16.42 -23.69
C THR A 131 4.01 -15.13 -23.98
N ILE A 132 3.05 -14.80 -23.12
CA ILE A 132 2.31 -13.53 -23.16
C ILE A 132 2.78 -12.67 -21.99
N ALA A 133 3.31 -11.49 -22.29
CA ALA A 133 3.63 -10.46 -21.31
C ALA A 133 2.41 -9.53 -21.13
N VAL A 134 2.06 -9.22 -19.89
CA VAL A 134 0.97 -8.31 -19.53
C VAL A 134 1.56 -7.09 -18.86
N VAL A 135 1.24 -5.90 -19.39
CA VAL A 135 1.64 -4.60 -18.82
C VAL A 135 0.70 -4.25 -17.67
N ALA A 136 1.25 -3.98 -16.48
CA ALA A 136 0.45 -3.57 -15.34
C ALA A 136 1.14 -2.52 -14.45
N ARG A 137 0.31 -1.76 -13.74
CA ARG A 137 0.71 -0.78 -12.70
C ARG A 137 0.29 -1.20 -11.29
N SER A 138 -0.71 -2.08 -11.16
CA SER A 138 -1.14 -2.65 -9.89
C SER A 138 -0.82 -4.13 -9.84
N ASN A 139 -0.47 -4.62 -8.65
CA ASN A 139 -0.47 -6.04 -8.35
C ASN A 139 -1.92 -6.55 -8.25
N ILE A 140 -2.09 -7.88 -8.14
CA ILE A 140 -3.39 -8.57 -8.09
C ILE A 140 -3.51 -9.47 -6.87
N ASP A 141 -4.74 -9.69 -6.38
CA ASP A 141 -5.03 -10.85 -5.53
C ASP A 141 -4.92 -12.15 -6.34
N THR A 142 -3.82 -12.88 -6.17
CA THR A 142 -3.62 -14.21 -6.80
C THR A 142 -4.70 -15.23 -6.45
N GLY A 143 -5.47 -14.99 -5.39
CA GLY A 143 -6.69 -15.75 -5.10
C GLY A 143 -7.73 -15.63 -6.21
N ASP A 144 -7.94 -14.45 -6.79
CA ASP A 144 -8.93 -14.26 -7.85
C ASP A 144 -8.59 -15.07 -9.10
N LEU A 145 -7.30 -15.16 -9.42
CA LEU A 145 -6.79 -16.01 -10.48
C LEU A 145 -7.12 -17.49 -10.23
N PHE A 146 -6.89 -17.95 -9.00
CA PHE A 146 -7.21 -19.33 -8.60
C PHE A 146 -8.70 -19.61 -8.72
N ASP A 147 -9.54 -18.69 -8.26
CA ASP A 147 -10.99 -18.84 -8.34
C ASP A 147 -11.47 -18.85 -9.80
N PHE A 148 -10.93 -17.97 -10.66
CA PHE A 148 -11.24 -17.94 -12.09
C PHE A 148 -10.90 -19.27 -12.78
N ARG A 149 -9.72 -19.84 -12.50
CA ARG A 149 -9.31 -21.16 -13.00
C ARG A 149 -10.25 -22.27 -12.55
N ASN A 150 -10.66 -22.24 -11.29
CA ASN A 150 -11.59 -23.24 -10.76
C ASN A 150 -12.98 -23.15 -11.40
N VAL A 151 -13.52 -21.94 -11.55
CA VAL A 151 -14.85 -21.72 -12.14
C VAL A 151 -14.87 -22.08 -13.62
N THR A 152 -13.84 -21.69 -14.37
CA THR A 152 -13.74 -21.99 -15.81
C THR A 152 -13.33 -23.43 -16.11
N GLY A 153 -12.68 -24.10 -15.17
CA GLY A 153 -12.05 -25.40 -15.37
C GLY A 153 -10.77 -25.33 -16.22
N LEU A 154 -10.26 -24.14 -16.51
CA LEU A 154 -9.02 -23.94 -17.24
C LEU A 154 -7.81 -24.04 -16.31
N GLN A 155 -6.78 -24.74 -16.77
CA GLN A 155 -5.52 -24.92 -16.06
C GLN A 155 -4.40 -24.26 -16.85
N PHE A 156 -4.37 -22.92 -16.87
CA PHE A 156 -3.21 -22.18 -17.38
C PHE A 156 -2.12 -22.07 -16.31
N PRO A 157 -0.83 -21.94 -16.68
CA PRO A 157 0.28 -21.84 -15.74
C PRO A 157 0.05 -20.75 -14.68
N VAL A 158 0.62 -20.95 -13.48
CA VAL A 158 0.64 -19.88 -12.45
C VAL A 158 1.35 -18.66 -13.04
N LEU A 159 0.77 -17.47 -12.84
CA LEU A 159 1.36 -16.23 -13.33
C LEU A 159 2.77 -16.05 -12.77
N ASN A 160 3.70 -15.64 -13.63
CA ASN A 160 5.00 -15.18 -13.20
C ASN A 160 4.92 -13.66 -13.00
N ILE A 161 4.69 -13.23 -11.74
CA ILE A 161 4.64 -11.80 -11.38
C ILE A 161 6.07 -11.27 -11.29
N MET A 162 6.38 -10.27 -12.10
CA MET A 162 7.69 -9.65 -12.20
C MET A 162 7.60 -8.19 -11.78
N ASN A 163 8.11 -7.89 -10.59
CA ASN A 163 8.18 -6.52 -10.09
C ASN A 163 9.42 -5.81 -10.65
N ASN A 164 9.21 -4.73 -11.38
CA ASN A 164 10.28 -3.82 -11.81
C ASN A 164 10.34 -2.63 -10.84
N GLY A 165 11.32 -2.67 -9.93
CA GLY A 165 11.43 -1.72 -8.83
C GLY A 165 10.61 -2.15 -7.59
N PRO A 166 10.27 -1.19 -6.70
CA PRO A 166 9.42 -1.47 -5.54
C PRO A 166 8.08 -2.07 -5.96
N ASP A 167 7.60 -3.08 -5.24
CA ASP A 167 6.25 -3.61 -5.43
C ASP A 167 5.22 -2.52 -5.13
N PRO A 168 4.38 -2.10 -6.10
CA PRO A 168 3.36 -1.09 -5.86
C PRO A 168 2.22 -1.59 -4.95
N GLY A 169 2.16 -2.90 -4.70
CA GLY A 169 1.01 -3.52 -4.07
C GLY A 169 -0.24 -3.44 -4.95
N ILE A 170 -1.40 -3.66 -4.33
CA ILE A 170 -2.70 -3.42 -4.95
C ILE A 170 -2.99 -1.91 -4.81
N PHE A 171 -3.01 -1.19 -5.93
CA PHE A 171 -3.06 0.27 -5.94
C PHE A 171 -4.45 0.82 -5.63
N ASP A 172 -5.43 0.48 -6.47
CA ASP A 172 -6.86 0.74 -6.25
C ASP A 172 -7.72 -0.30 -7.00
N ASP A 173 -9.01 -0.34 -6.69
CA ASP A 173 -9.94 -1.32 -7.28
C ASP A 173 -9.97 -1.25 -8.81
N SER A 174 -9.91 -0.06 -9.42
CA SER A 174 -9.99 0.09 -10.87
C SER A 174 -8.75 -0.45 -11.58
N GLU A 175 -7.57 -0.20 -11.02
CA GLU A 175 -6.31 -0.71 -11.56
C GLU A 175 -6.18 -2.23 -11.34
N GLU A 176 -6.62 -2.73 -10.18
CA GLU A 176 -6.62 -4.17 -9.91
C GLU A 176 -7.61 -4.90 -10.81
N PHE A 177 -8.79 -4.33 -11.07
CA PHE A 177 -9.78 -4.88 -12.00
C PHE A 177 -9.21 -5.08 -13.41
N GLU A 178 -8.51 -4.07 -13.93
CA GLU A 178 -7.83 -4.12 -15.22
C GLU A 178 -6.73 -5.21 -15.21
N ALA A 179 -5.87 -5.17 -14.19
CA ALA A 179 -4.79 -6.11 -14.02
C ALA A 179 -5.26 -7.58 -13.99
N ILE A 180 -6.33 -7.89 -13.26
CA ILE A 180 -6.86 -9.26 -13.20
C ILE A 180 -7.61 -9.64 -14.47
N LEU A 181 -8.29 -8.70 -15.15
CA LEU A 181 -8.90 -8.93 -16.47
C LEU A 181 -7.83 -9.36 -17.48
N ASP A 182 -6.79 -8.57 -17.64
CA ASP A 182 -5.70 -8.85 -18.58
C ASP A 182 -5.01 -10.18 -18.27
N ALA A 183 -4.68 -10.41 -16.99
CA ALA A 183 -3.98 -11.62 -16.58
C ALA A 183 -4.81 -12.90 -16.78
N THR A 184 -6.12 -12.84 -16.54
CA THR A 184 -7.02 -14.00 -16.69
C THR A 184 -7.37 -14.26 -18.15
N TRP A 185 -7.78 -13.25 -18.91
CA TRP A 185 -8.27 -13.42 -20.28
C TRP A 185 -7.16 -13.62 -21.31
N SER A 186 -5.93 -13.16 -21.05
CA SER A 186 -4.74 -13.58 -21.82
C SER A 186 -4.54 -15.10 -21.77
N GLY A 187 -4.65 -15.68 -20.57
CA GLY A 187 -4.49 -17.13 -20.35
C GLY A 187 -5.73 -17.95 -20.71
N ALA A 188 -6.92 -17.36 -20.74
CA ALA A 188 -8.17 -18.06 -21.00
C ALA A 188 -8.26 -18.60 -22.44
N ILE A 189 -7.73 -17.83 -23.41
CA ILE A 189 -7.76 -18.17 -24.83
C ILE A 189 -6.56 -19.04 -25.25
N ALA A 190 -5.42 -18.88 -24.57
CA ALA A 190 -4.22 -19.70 -24.77
C ALA A 190 -3.84 -20.43 -23.47
N PRO A 191 -4.61 -21.46 -23.06
CA PRO A 191 -4.48 -22.06 -21.73
C PRO A 191 -3.17 -22.82 -21.50
N ALA A 192 -2.31 -23.00 -22.51
CA ALA A 192 -0.98 -23.58 -22.36
C ALA A 192 0.16 -22.56 -22.54
N ALA A 193 -0.16 -21.28 -22.79
CA ALA A 193 0.83 -20.21 -22.84
C ALA A 193 1.31 -19.84 -21.43
N THR A 194 2.57 -19.41 -21.33
CA THR A 194 3.09 -18.84 -20.08
C THR A 194 2.72 -17.37 -20.01
N ILE A 195 2.05 -16.95 -18.93
CA ILE A 195 1.72 -15.55 -18.71
C ILE A 195 2.74 -14.93 -17.75
N LYS A 196 3.40 -13.87 -18.20
CA LYS A 196 4.34 -13.06 -17.42
C LYS A 196 3.69 -11.71 -17.13
N PHE A 197 3.41 -11.45 -15.87
CA PHE A 197 2.69 -10.27 -15.42
C PHE A 197 3.70 -9.26 -14.88
N VAL A 198 3.97 -8.19 -15.63
CA VAL A 198 5.03 -7.22 -15.30
C VAL A 198 4.42 -5.99 -14.66
N VAL A 199 4.89 -5.68 -13.45
CA VAL A 199 4.33 -4.63 -12.59
C VAL A 199 5.41 -3.65 -12.18
N SER A 200 5.15 -2.36 -12.35
CA SER A 200 6.03 -1.28 -11.90
C SER A 200 5.23 -0.24 -11.12
N ALA A 201 5.81 0.27 -10.03
CA ALA A 201 5.26 1.43 -9.34
C ALA A 201 5.48 2.72 -10.15
N SER A 202 4.48 3.60 -10.17
CA SER A 202 4.65 4.96 -10.72
C SER A 202 5.65 5.76 -9.89
N THR A 203 6.43 6.61 -10.56
CA THR A 203 7.26 7.63 -9.90
C THR A 203 6.50 8.95 -9.81
N ASN A 204 7.16 10.01 -9.33
CA ASN A 204 6.58 11.35 -9.31
C ASN A 204 6.35 11.94 -10.70
N THR A 205 7.01 11.42 -11.75
CA THR A 205 7.00 12.00 -13.09
C THR A 205 6.92 10.97 -14.21
N THR A 206 6.77 9.68 -13.90
CA THR A 206 6.73 8.60 -14.89
C THR A 206 5.68 7.58 -14.47
N ASP A 207 4.87 7.16 -15.43
CA ASP A 207 3.83 6.17 -15.20
C ASP A 207 4.45 4.77 -14.99
N GLY A 208 3.86 3.98 -14.10
CA GLY A 208 4.27 2.59 -13.89
C GLY A 208 3.93 1.73 -15.11
N VAL A 209 2.92 2.11 -15.89
CA VAL A 209 2.58 1.47 -17.16
C VAL A 209 3.73 1.60 -18.17
N ASP A 210 4.28 2.81 -18.38
CA ASP A 210 5.45 3.04 -19.24
C ASP A 210 6.68 2.26 -18.76
N LEU A 211 6.90 2.20 -17.45
CA LEU A 211 8.03 1.47 -16.86
C LEU A 211 7.89 -0.05 -17.05
N SER A 212 6.67 -0.60 -16.96
CA SER A 212 6.37 -2.01 -17.20
C SER A 212 6.50 -2.36 -18.69
N GLU A 213 6.01 -1.48 -19.58
CA GLU A 213 6.17 -1.60 -21.03
C GLU A 213 7.66 -1.66 -21.40
N LEU A 214 8.43 -0.66 -20.95
CA LEU A 214 9.87 -0.59 -21.16
C LEU A 214 10.58 -1.81 -20.60
N TYR A 215 10.21 -2.30 -19.42
CA TYR A 215 10.81 -3.50 -18.84
C TYR A 215 10.56 -4.75 -19.70
N ILE A 216 9.33 -4.93 -20.21
CA ILE A 216 8.97 -6.08 -21.05
C ILE A 216 9.83 -6.10 -22.31
N ILE A 217 9.96 -4.97 -22.97
CA ILE A 217 10.68 -4.84 -24.25
C ILE A 217 12.19 -4.94 -24.00
N ASP A 218 12.71 -4.18 -23.04
CA ASP A 218 14.14 -4.14 -22.77
C ASP A 218 14.75 -5.49 -22.32
N ASN A 219 13.94 -6.32 -21.66
CA ASN A 219 14.32 -7.67 -21.23
C ASN A 219 13.77 -8.77 -22.15
N ASN A 220 13.15 -8.41 -23.27
CA ASN A 220 12.56 -9.32 -24.27
C ASN A 220 11.70 -10.42 -23.61
N VAL A 221 10.76 -10.00 -22.77
CA VAL A 221 10.09 -10.87 -21.78
C VAL A 221 9.13 -11.88 -22.41
N GLY A 222 8.47 -11.55 -23.52
CA GLY A 222 7.42 -12.39 -24.13
C GLY A 222 7.48 -12.48 -25.66
N ASP A 223 6.73 -13.42 -26.23
CA ASP A 223 6.52 -13.50 -27.68
C ASP A 223 5.40 -12.55 -28.12
N VAL A 224 4.50 -12.27 -27.19
CA VAL A 224 3.28 -11.49 -27.32
C VAL A 224 3.18 -10.57 -26.11
N MET A 225 2.70 -9.34 -26.28
CA MET A 225 2.57 -8.35 -25.21
C MET A 225 1.21 -7.65 -25.31
N THR A 226 0.48 -7.51 -24.20
CA THR A 226 -0.82 -6.82 -24.18
C THR A 226 -0.81 -5.64 -23.21
N GLU A 227 -1.43 -4.54 -23.62
CA GLU A 227 -1.63 -3.34 -22.81
C GLU A 227 -3.05 -2.78 -22.96
N SER A 228 -3.79 -2.81 -21.86
CA SER A 228 -5.19 -2.36 -21.78
C SER A 228 -5.32 -0.95 -21.18
N PHE A 229 -4.33 -0.10 -21.46
CA PHE A 229 -4.28 1.29 -21.04
C PHE A 229 -4.36 2.22 -22.25
N GLY A 230 -4.66 3.50 -21.99
CA GLY A 230 -4.52 4.49 -23.03
C GLY A 230 -4.53 5.92 -22.57
N THR A 231 -4.06 6.77 -23.48
CA THR A 231 -4.04 8.22 -23.36
C THR A 231 -4.37 8.89 -24.69
N CYS A 232 -4.84 10.13 -24.61
CA CYS A 232 -5.28 10.95 -25.72
C CYS A 232 -4.10 11.33 -26.64
N GLU A 233 -4.19 11.06 -27.94
CA GLU A 233 -3.14 11.53 -28.86
C GLU A 233 -3.10 13.06 -29.01
N ASN A 234 -4.25 13.76 -28.95
CA ASN A 234 -4.28 15.23 -29.05
C ASN A 234 -3.64 15.92 -27.83
N GLY A 235 -3.40 15.17 -26.74
CA GLY A 235 -2.68 15.64 -25.57
C GLY A 235 -1.18 15.44 -25.64
N ALA A 236 -0.69 14.76 -26.69
CA ALA A 236 0.72 14.43 -26.87
C ALA A 236 1.37 15.28 -27.96
N SER A 237 2.67 15.52 -27.79
CA SER A 237 3.57 16.07 -28.79
C SER A 237 3.99 15.01 -29.81
N GLN A 238 4.49 15.46 -30.97
CA GLN A 238 5.07 14.55 -31.96
C GLN A 238 6.29 13.80 -31.39
N GLN A 239 7.04 14.41 -30.46
CA GLN A 239 8.21 13.80 -29.84
C GLN A 239 7.83 12.64 -28.92
N GLU A 240 6.77 12.79 -28.12
CA GLU A 240 6.22 11.70 -27.30
C GLU A 240 5.69 10.57 -28.18
N ALA A 241 4.97 10.91 -29.25
CA ALA A 241 4.49 9.92 -30.23
C ALA A 241 5.65 9.13 -30.86
N ASN A 242 6.72 9.81 -31.26
CA ASN A 242 7.91 9.17 -31.81
C ASN A 242 8.59 8.25 -30.78
N ALA A 243 8.64 8.63 -29.50
CA ALA A 243 9.21 7.81 -28.43
C ALA A 243 8.39 6.52 -28.20
N ILE A 244 7.07 6.64 -28.10
CA ILE A 244 6.13 5.51 -27.99
C ILE A 244 6.30 4.57 -29.19
N SER A 245 6.30 5.13 -30.41
CA SER A 245 6.46 4.34 -31.63
C SER A 245 7.82 3.65 -31.71
N ALA A 246 8.91 4.30 -31.30
CA ALA A 246 10.24 3.72 -31.32
C ALA A 246 10.36 2.53 -30.36
N LEU A 247 9.72 2.60 -29.18
CA LEU A 247 9.72 1.46 -28.25
C LEU A 247 8.91 0.29 -28.81
N ALA A 248 7.73 0.55 -29.39
CA ALA A 248 6.93 -0.48 -30.06
C ALA A 248 7.64 -1.06 -31.31
N GLU A 249 8.39 -0.26 -32.06
CA GLU A 249 9.22 -0.70 -33.19
C GLU A 249 10.35 -1.64 -32.72
N GLN A 250 11.01 -1.31 -31.60
CA GLN A 250 11.97 -2.20 -30.95
C GLN A 250 11.32 -3.54 -30.59
N ALA A 251 10.12 -3.53 -30.00
CA ALA A 251 9.36 -4.75 -29.68
C ALA A 251 9.13 -5.63 -30.94
N ALA A 252 8.72 -5.00 -32.06
CA ALA A 252 8.51 -5.69 -33.33
C ALA A 252 9.81 -6.30 -33.90
N ALA A 253 10.93 -5.59 -33.81
CA ALA A 253 12.25 -6.07 -34.24
C ALA A 253 12.75 -7.25 -33.39
N GLU A 254 12.46 -7.26 -32.09
CA GLU A 254 12.70 -8.39 -31.19
C GLU A 254 11.80 -9.59 -31.51
N GLY A 255 10.62 -9.33 -32.08
CA GLY A 255 9.63 -10.35 -32.41
C GLY A 255 8.45 -10.41 -31.44
N ILE A 256 8.34 -9.45 -30.54
CA ILE A 256 7.17 -9.25 -29.68
C ILE A 256 6.04 -8.72 -30.56
N THR A 257 4.90 -9.42 -30.58
CA THR A 257 3.68 -8.86 -31.14
C THR A 257 2.94 -8.10 -30.05
N TYR A 258 2.69 -6.81 -30.26
CA TYR A 258 2.18 -5.91 -29.24
C TYR A 258 0.72 -5.51 -29.52
N MET A 259 -0.22 -5.93 -28.68
CA MET A 259 -1.64 -5.54 -28.75
C MET A 259 -1.94 -4.43 -27.76
N VAL A 260 -2.72 -3.45 -28.21
CA VAL A 260 -3.16 -2.34 -27.38
C VAL A 260 -4.66 -2.12 -27.56
N SER A 261 -5.37 -1.92 -26.46
CA SER A 261 -6.80 -1.55 -26.47
C SER A 261 -7.02 -0.23 -27.23
N SER A 262 -7.97 -0.19 -28.17
CA SER A 262 -8.18 1.02 -29.00
C SER A 262 -8.86 2.17 -28.23
N GLY A 263 -9.56 1.87 -27.13
CA GLY A 263 -10.24 2.83 -26.27
C GLY A 263 -11.75 2.57 -26.12
N ASP A 264 -12.36 3.29 -25.19
CA ASP A 264 -13.75 3.03 -24.72
C ASP A 264 -14.67 4.25 -24.82
N SER A 265 -14.19 5.32 -25.48
CA SER A 265 -14.91 6.59 -25.65
C SER A 265 -15.37 6.84 -27.09
N GLY A 266 -15.50 5.77 -27.89
CA GLY A 266 -15.78 5.86 -29.32
C GLY A 266 -14.72 6.67 -30.08
N ALA A 267 -15.16 7.56 -30.96
CA ALA A 267 -14.31 8.45 -31.73
C ALA A 267 -13.59 9.55 -30.89
N GLU A 268 -13.85 9.63 -29.57
CA GLU A 268 -13.47 10.74 -28.70
C GLU A 268 -12.51 10.28 -27.59
N GLY A 269 -11.35 9.73 -27.97
CA GLY A 269 -10.36 9.13 -27.06
C GLY A 269 -9.81 10.07 -25.98
N CYS A 270 -9.97 11.39 -26.14
CA CYS A 270 -9.58 12.40 -25.15
C CYS A 270 -10.62 12.66 -24.06
N VAL A 271 -11.84 12.16 -24.22
CA VAL A 271 -12.93 12.34 -23.25
C VAL A 271 -13.05 11.08 -22.40
N ARG A 272 -13.27 11.23 -21.08
CA ARG A 272 -13.49 10.07 -20.20
C ARG A 272 -14.79 9.37 -20.60
N PRO A 273 -14.86 8.02 -20.68
CA PRO A 273 -16.08 7.32 -21.07
C PRO A 273 -17.30 7.63 -20.18
N SER A 274 -17.09 7.95 -18.90
CA SER A 274 -18.17 8.34 -17.98
C SER A 274 -18.75 9.74 -18.23
N SER A 275 -18.19 10.51 -19.15
CA SER A 275 -18.66 11.86 -19.48
C SER A 275 -20.00 11.78 -20.20
N PRO A 276 -20.97 12.68 -19.93
CA PRO A 276 -22.28 12.61 -20.57
C PRO A 276 -22.27 13.00 -22.05
N SER A 277 -21.22 13.71 -22.50
CA SER A 277 -21.08 14.18 -23.88
C SER A 277 -19.64 14.61 -24.20
N ALA A 278 -19.26 14.50 -25.48
CA ALA A 278 -18.03 14.99 -26.10
C ALA A 278 -18.19 16.37 -26.77
N ASN A 279 -19.10 17.21 -26.29
CA ASN A 279 -19.37 18.52 -26.92
C ASN A 279 -18.10 19.39 -27.01
N GLY A 280 -17.76 19.81 -28.22
CA GLY A 280 -16.67 20.76 -28.49
C GLY A 280 -15.28 20.13 -28.52
N THR A 281 -15.16 18.80 -28.49
CA THR A 281 -13.89 18.10 -28.69
C THR A 281 -13.66 17.72 -30.15
N GLN A 282 -12.41 17.42 -30.46
CA GLN A 282 -12.04 16.87 -31.76
C GLN A 282 -11.82 15.37 -31.61
N PRO A 283 -12.27 14.58 -32.60
CA PRO A 283 -12.01 13.16 -32.63
C PRO A 283 -10.54 12.83 -32.51
N SER A 284 -10.28 11.75 -31.78
CA SER A 284 -8.95 11.40 -31.30
C SER A 284 -8.90 9.92 -30.97
N VAL A 285 -7.75 9.29 -31.20
CA VAL A 285 -7.53 7.88 -30.85
C VAL A 285 -6.59 7.72 -29.65
N ASN A 286 -6.53 6.50 -29.11
CA ASN A 286 -5.52 6.13 -28.13
C ASN A 286 -4.13 6.15 -28.79
N ILE A 287 -3.21 6.99 -28.31
CA ILE A 287 -1.88 7.15 -28.93
C ILE A 287 -1.07 5.85 -28.95
N LEU A 288 -1.25 5.00 -27.94
CA LEU A 288 -0.53 3.73 -27.83
C LEU A 288 -1.01 2.74 -28.92
N ALA A 289 -2.32 2.72 -29.16
CA ALA A 289 -2.93 1.91 -30.21
C ALA A 289 -2.67 2.51 -31.61
N SER A 290 -2.47 3.83 -31.71
CA SER A 290 -2.22 4.49 -33.00
C SER A 290 -0.79 4.35 -33.52
N SER A 291 0.13 3.83 -32.69
CA SER A 291 1.46 3.40 -33.14
C SER A 291 1.37 2.44 -34.34
N PRO A 292 2.15 2.65 -35.41
CA PRO A 292 2.23 1.70 -36.54
C PRO A 292 2.92 0.38 -36.21
N PHE A 293 3.36 0.17 -34.96
CA PHE A 293 4.03 -1.06 -34.51
C PHE A 293 3.19 -1.89 -33.54
N THR A 294 1.99 -1.41 -33.19
CA THR A 294 1.03 -2.12 -32.37
C THR A 294 -0.12 -2.65 -33.21
N ILE A 295 -0.79 -3.68 -32.69
CA ILE A 295 -2.11 -4.11 -33.15
C ILE A 295 -3.13 -3.43 -32.27
N ALA A 296 -3.86 -2.47 -32.82
CA ALA A 296 -4.97 -1.84 -32.15
C ALA A 296 -6.17 -2.79 -32.14
N VAL A 297 -6.64 -3.15 -30.94
CA VAL A 297 -7.77 -4.06 -30.77
C VAL A 297 -8.99 -3.28 -30.31
N GLY A 298 -9.99 -3.19 -31.18
CA GLY A 298 -11.25 -2.51 -30.95
C GLY A 298 -12.34 -3.40 -30.36
N GLY A 299 -13.58 -2.89 -30.43
CA GLY A 299 -14.72 -3.46 -29.75
C GLY A 299 -15.93 -3.71 -30.66
N THR A 300 -16.49 -4.91 -30.58
CA THR A 300 -17.79 -5.28 -31.15
C THR A 300 -18.82 -5.54 -30.05
N MET A 301 -20.10 -5.58 -30.44
CA MET A 301 -21.17 -6.08 -29.59
C MET A 301 -21.96 -7.16 -30.33
N PHE A 302 -22.38 -8.22 -29.62
CA PHE A 302 -23.23 -9.23 -30.22
C PHE A 302 -24.63 -8.68 -30.53
N ASN A 303 -25.22 -9.24 -31.58
CA ASN A 303 -26.51 -8.86 -32.14
C ASN A 303 -27.35 -10.12 -32.41
N GLU A 304 -27.93 -10.67 -31.34
CA GLU A 304 -28.87 -11.77 -31.40
C GLU A 304 -30.22 -11.36 -32.01
N ASN A 305 -30.49 -10.06 -32.14
CA ASN A 305 -31.75 -9.50 -32.62
C ASN A 305 -32.98 -10.13 -31.91
N ASN A 306 -32.93 -10.17 -30.57
CA ASN A 306 -33.93 -10.80 -29.69
C ASN A 306 -34.15 -12.31 -29.91
N SER A 307 -33.19 -13.00 -30.54
CA SER A 307 -33.28 -14.45 -30.84
C SER A 307 -32.34 -15.28 -29.98
N ASN A 308 -32.29 -15.03 -28.67
CA ASN A 308 -31.31 -15.65 -27.75
C ASN A 308 -31.35 -17.20 -27.83
N ALA A 309 -32.52 -17.81 -27.99
CA ALA A 309 -32.64 -19.27 -28.12
C ALA A 309 -31.94 -19.85 -29.38
N THR A 310 -31.65 -19.03 -30.40
CA THR A 310 -30.88 -19.43 -31.58
C THR A 310 -29.39 -19.57 -31.24
N TYR A 311 -28.87 -18.69 -30.40
CA TYR A 311 -27.43 -18.53 -30.15
C TYR A 311 -26.97 -19.10 -28.82
N TRP A 312 -27.86 -19.18 -27.84
CA TRP A 312 -27.56 -19.59 -26.47
C TRP A 312 -28.39 -20.82 -26.08
N ASN A 313 -27.78 -21.72 -25.32
CA ASN A 313 -28.44 -22.86 -24.69
C ASN A 313 -29.19 -22.40 -23.44
N ALA A 314 -30.28 -23.10 -23.10
CA ALA A 314 -31.05 -22.82 -21.89
C ALA A 314 -30.32 -23.23 -20.60
N SER A 315 -29.26 -24.04 -20.71
CA SER A 315 -28.40 -24.49 -19.62
C SER A 315 -26.95 -24.53 -20.07
N ASN A 316 -26.03 -24.29 -19.13
CA ASN A 316 -24.60 -24.36 -19.38
C ASN A 316 -24.14 -25.81 -19.64
N GLY A 317 -23.17 -25.96 -20.53
CA GLY A 317 -22.43 -27.19 -20.81
C GLY A 317 -21.07 -27.23 -20.08
N PRO A 318 -20.13 -28.09 -20.53
CA PRO A 318 -18.76 -28.13 -20.01
C PRO A 318 -18.06 -26.77 -20.05
N GLY A 319 -17.28 -26.45 -19.01
CA GLY A 319 -16.61 -25.13 -18.89
C GLY A 319 -17.57 -23.96 -18.68
N LEU A 320 -18.82 -24.25 -18.29
CA LEU A 320 -19.92 -23.30 -18.11
C LEU A 320 -20.35 -22.54 -19.37
N GLY A 321 -19.93 -22.96 -20.57
CA GLY A 321 -20.35 -22.33 -21.81
C GLY A 321 -21.80 -22.70 -22.21
N SER A 322 -22.53 -21.74 -22.75
CA SER A 322 -23.88 -21.88 -23.28
C SER A 322 -24.02 -21.47 -24.77
N ALA A 323 -23.02 -20.83 -25.40
CA ALA A 323 -23.05 -20.46 -26.82
C ALA A 323 -23.15 -21.70 -27.73
N LYS A 324 -23.94 -21.59 -28.79
CA LYS A 324 -24.19 -22.66 -29.78
C LYS A 324 -23.34 -22.49 -31.04
N SER A 325 -22.92 -21.27 -31.35
CA SER A 325 -22.26 -20.90 -32.60
C SER A 325 -21.72 -19.49 -32.55
N TYR A 326 -21.08 -19.04 -33.64
CA TYR A 326 -20.96 -17.62 -33.96
C TYR A 326 -22.28 -16.87 -33.77
N ILE A 327 -22.18 -15.65 -33.22
CA ILE A 327 -23.27 -14.71 -32.99
C ILE A 327 -22.94 -13.48 -33.84
N PRO A 328 -23.89 -12.94 -34.63
CA PRO A 328 -23.65 -11.75 -35.42
C PRO A 328 -23.15 -10.59 -34.57
N GLU A 329 -22.28 -9.76 -35.12
CA GLU A 329 -21.64 -8.64 -34.41
C GLU A 329 -21.94 -7.30 -35.10
N ASN A 330 -22.20 -6.27 -34.29
CA ASN A 330 -22.24 -4.87 -34.71
C ASN A 330 -21.07 -4.12 -34.05
N VAL A 331 -20.85 -2.88 -34.46
CA VAL A 331 -19.95 -1.96 -33.73
C VAL A 331 -20.41 -1.84 -32.28
N TRP A 332 -19.47 -1.94 -31.33
CA TRP A 332 -19.79 -1.67 -29.92
C TRP A 332 -20.10 -0.19 -29.70
N ASN A 333 -21.35 0.12 -29.39
CA ASN A 333 -21.76 1.46 -28.97
C ASN A 333 -22.97 1.38 -28.04
N GLU A 334 -22.71 1.48 -26.73
CA GLU A 334 -23.71 1.56 -25.66
C GLU A 334 -23.82 2.99 -25.11
N SER A 335 -23.36 3.98 -25.88
CA SER A 335 -23.34 5.38 -25.48
C SER A 335 -24.75 5.97 -25.42
N CYS A 336 -24.99 6.82 -24.43
CA CYS A 336 -26.20 7.63 -24.35
C CYS A 336 -25.97 8.86 -23.46
N THR A 337 -26.78 9.90 -23.66
CA THR A 337 -26.65 11.20 -22.95
C THR A 337 -26.70 11.11 -21.43
N SER A 338 -27.33 10.07 -20.88
CA SER A 338 -27.44 9.85 -19.43
C SER A 338 -26.55 8.74 -18.87
N CYS A 339 -25.86 7.98 -19.73
CA CYS A 339 -25.09 6.80 -19.32
C CYS A 339 -23.60 6.89 -19.65
N GLY A 340 -23.18 7.75 -20.58
CA GLY A 340 -21.77 7.94 -20.94
C GLY A 340 -21.47 7.72 -22.43
N LEU A 341 -20.18 7.72 -22.78
CA LEU A 341 -19.62 7.56 -24.12
C LEU A 341 -19.08 6.14 -24.38
N TRP A 342 -19.74 5.10 -23.85
CA TRP A 342 -19.26 3.71 -23.93
C TRP A 342 -19.32 3.13 -25.34
N SER A 343 -18.20 3.19 -26.07
CA SER A 343 -18.09 2.68 -27.45
C SER A 343 -16.65 2.35 -27.82
N GLY A 344 -16.45 1.42 -28.74
CA GLY A 344 -15.12 1.02 -29.20
C GLY A 344 -14.34 2.16 -29.85
N GLY A 345 -13.11 2.36 -29.39
CA GLY A 345 -12.22 3.41 -29.87
C GLY A 345 -11.81 3.21 -31.33
N GLY A 346 -11.78 4.28 -32.11
CA GLY A 346 -11.37 4.20 -33.51
C GLY A 346 -11.48 5.53 -34.25
N GLY A 347 -10.65 5.69 -35.28
CA GLY A 347 -10.46 6.95 -35.99
C GLY A 347 -9.11 7.02 -36.70
N ALA A 348 -8.84 8.16 -37.33
CA ALA A 348 -7.58 8.44 -37.99
C ALA A 348 -6.65 9.17 -37.02
N SER A 349 -5.40 8.71 -36.89
CA SER A 349 -4.41 9.33 -36.02
C SER A 349 -4.03 10.73 -36.49
N ALA A 350 -3.87 11.66 -35.54
CA ALA A 350 -3.34 12.99 -35.78
C ALA A 350 -1.80 13.05 -35.85
N LEU A 351 -1.11 12.02 -35.35
CA LEU A 351 0.35 12.02 -35.13
C LEU A 351 1.13 11.01 -35.96
N PHE A 352 0.48 9.91 -36.40
CA PHE A 352 1.14 8.87 -37.18
C PHE A 352 0.61 8.80 -38.61
N SER A 353 1.54 8.81 -39.56
CA SER A 353 1.24 8.59 -40.98
C SER A 353 0.80 7.15 -41.25
N LYS A 354 0.01 6.96 -42.29
CA LYS A 354 -0.47 5.64 -42.71
C LYS A 354 0.72 4.70 -42.99
N PRO A 355 0.82 3.57 -42.29
CA PRO A 355 1.88 2.62 -42.56
C PRO A 355 1.69 1.97 -43.92
N ASN A 356 2.81 1.59 -44.53
CA ASN A 356 2.83 0.97 -45.86
C ASN A 356 2.16 -0.41 -45.92
N TRP A 357 1.73 -0.99 -44.80
CA TRP A 357 0.99 -2.26 -44.71
C TRP A 357 -0.52 -2.08 -44.58
N GLN A 358 -1.01 -0.88 -44.21
CA GLN A 358 -2.43 -0.58 -44.09
C GLN A 358 -3.02 -0.21 -45.45
N PHE A 359 -3.10 -1.19 -46.36
CA PHE A 359 -3.62 -1.00 -47.71
C PHE A 359 -4.25 -2.30 -48.25
N GLY A 360 -4.87 -2.22 -49.43
CA GLY A 360 -5.31 -3.40 -50.19
C GLY A 360 -6.65 -4.00 -49.76
N VAL A 361 -7.24 -3.51 -48.67
CA VAL A 361 -8.59 -3.88 -48.22
C VAL A 361 -9.56 -2.76 -48.60
N GLN A 362 -10.74 -3.12 -49.12
CA GLN A 362 -11.82 -2.16 -49.38
C GLN A 362 -12.19 -1.43 -48.07
N GLY A 363 -12.51 -0.14 -48.14
CA GLY A 363 -12.96 0.65 -46.99
C GLY A 363 -11.84 1.43 -46.27
N ILE A 364 -10.56 1.06 -46.45
CA ILE A 364 -9.42 1.83 -45.93
C ILE A 364 -9.44 3.25 -46.52
N PRO A 365 -9.50 4.30 -45.68
CA PRO A 365 -9.42 5.69 -46.13
C PRO A 365 -8.09 6.03 -46.83
N GLY A 366 -8.15 6.84 -47.88
CA GLY A 366 -6.99 7.40 -48.58
C GLY A 366 -6.49 8.72 -47.97
N ASP A 367 -6.50 8.85 -46.65
CA ASP A 367 -6.25 10.10 -45.92
C ASP A 367 -4.79 10.31 -45.47
N GLY A 368 -3.95 9.27 -45.58
CA GLY A 368 -2.53 9.34 -45.21
C GLY A 368 -2.25 9.25 -43.71
N ALA A 369 -3.26 8.97 -42.87
CA ALA A 369 -3.12 8.77 -41.44
C ALA A 369 -3.17 7.27 -41.07
N ARG A 370 -2.56 6.87 -39.95
CA ARG A 370 -2.75 5.53 -39.37
C ARG A 370 -4.19 5.44 -38.85
N ASP A 371 -4.94 4.51 -39.40
CA ASP A 371 -6.34 4.27 -39.03
C ASP A 371 -6.44 3.23 -37.91
N VAL A 372 -7.26 3.47 -36.89
CA VAL A 372 -7.48 2.59 -35.73
C VAL A 372 -8.96 2.16 -35.68
N PRO A 373 -9.32 0.93 -35.27
CA PRO A 373 -8.45 -0.19 -34.87
C PRO A 373 -8.02 -1.09 -36.06
N ASP A 374 -7.12 -2.05 -35.84
CA ASP A 374 -6.75 -3.04 -36.86
C ASP A 374 -7.76 -4.19 -36.90
N VAL A 375 -8.17 -4.70 -35.74
CA VAL A 375 -9.15 -5.79 -35.56
C VAL A 375 -10.04 -5.46 -34.36
N SER A 376 -11.17 -6.15 -34.21
CA SER A 376 -12.03 -5.99 -33.03
C SER A 376 -12.53 -7.33 -32.49
N LEU A 377 -12.77 -7.41 -31.18
CA LEU A 377 -13.49 -8.53 -30.57
C LEU A 377 -14.60 -7.96 -29.68
N THR A 378 -15.46 -8.82 -29.14
CA THR A 378 -16.53 -8.37 -28.25
C THR A 378 -15.98 -7.55 -27.10
N ALA A 379 -16.64 -6.43 -26.80
CA ALA A 379 -16.26 -5.48 -25.75
C ALA A 379 -17.48 -4.94 -24.99
N ALA A 380 -18.69 -5.25 -25.43
CA ALA A 380 -19.91 -4.69 -24.84
C ALA A 380 -20.27 -5.32 -23.50
N ILE A 381 -20.91 -4.54 -22.63
CA ILE A 381 -21.52 -5.06 -21.39
C ILE A 381 -22.93 -5.66 -21.62
N HIS A 382 -23.39 -5.66 -22.87
CA HIS A 382 -24.56 -6.42 -23.32
C HIS A 382 -24.35 -7.92 -23.04
N ASP A 383 -23.21 -8.46 -23.48
CA ASP A 383 -22.71 -9.81 -23.19
C ASP A 383 -21.28 -9.75 -22.68
N ALA A 384 -21.17 -9.45 -21.39
CA ALA A 384 -19.91 -9.11 -20.74
C ALA A 384 -19.04 -10.33 -20.45
N TYR A 385 -17.73 -10.13 -20.42
CA TYR A 385 -16.77 -11.09 -19.90
C TYR A 385 -16.98 -11.29 -18.41
N LEU A 386 -16.92 -12.55 -17.97
CA LEU A 386 -16.94 -12.88 -16.56
C LEU A 386 -15.55 -12.69 -15.94
N LEU A 387 -15.53 -12.13 -14.73
CA LEU A 387 -14.31 -11.90 -13.97
C LEU A 387 -14.50 -12.27 -12.49
N CYS A 388 -13.45 -12.86 -11.90
CA CYS A 388 -13.33 -13.05 -10.47
C CYS A 388 -12.51 -11.90 -9.91
N PHE A 389 -13.05 -11.21 -8.91
CA PHE A 389 -12.42 -10.07 -8.24
C PHE A 389 -12.78 -10.06 -6.76
N GLN A 390 -11.83 -9.73 -5.88
CA GLN A 390 -11.98 -9.71 -4.42
C GLN A 390 -12.60 -11.00 -3.86
N ARG A 391 -12.14 -12.16 -4.35
CA ARG A 391 -12.60 -13.50 -3.97
C ARG A 391 -14.10 -13.73 -4.23
N SER A 392 -14.71 -12.94 -5.13
CA SER A 392 -16.15 -13.01 -5.43
C SER A 392 -16.58 -14.40 -5.87
N CYS A 393 -15.79 -15.05 -6.72
CA CYS A 393 -16.10 -16.38 -7.26
C CYS A 393 -16.13 -17.47 -6.19
N ALA A 394 -15.22 -17.44 -5.19
CA ALA A 394 -15.30 -18.32 -4.03
C ALA A 394 -16.56 -18.10 -3.18
N ASN A 395 -17.15 -16.91 -3.25
CA ASN A 395 -18.40 -16.54 -2.58
C ASN A 395 -19.64 -16.69 -3.47
N ASN A 396 -19.55 -17.42 -4.58
CA ASN A 396 -20.62 -17.57 -5.59
C ASN A 396 -21.12 -16.22 -6.14
N SER A 397 -20.19 -15.31 -6.43
CA SER A 397 -20.44 -14.02 -7.08
C SER A 397 -19.44 -13.78 -8.22
N VAL A 398 -19.78 -13.00 -9.24
CA VAL A 398 -18.86 -12.59 -10.32
C VAL A 398 -19.08 -11.15 -10.68
N TYR A 399 -18.05 -10.61 -11.32
CA TYR A 399 -18.11 -9.35 -12.01
C TYR A 399 -18.27 -9.56 -13.51
N LEU A 400 -18.93 -8.59 -14.13
CA LEU A 400 -19.17 -8.53 -15.55
C LEU A 400 -18.44 -7.31 -16.07
N VAL A 401 -17.50 -7.55 -16.99
CA VAL A 401 -16.61 -6.54 -17.53
C VAL A 401 -16.66 -6.53 -19.05
N GLY A 402 -16.42 -5.35 -19.61
CA GLY A 402 -16.28 -5.14 -21.04
C GLY A 402 -15.18 -4.11 -21.28
N GLY A 403 -15.30 -3.37 -22.37
CA GLY A 403 -14.25 -2.48 -22.84
C GLY A 403 -13.31 -3.17 -23.81
N THR A 404 -12.58 -2.35 -24.55
CA THR A 404 -11.47 -2.81 -25.38
C THR A 404 -10.32 -3.41 -24.56
N SER A 405 -10.29 -3.14 -23.26
CA SER A 405 -9.47 -3.88 -22.28
C SER A 405 -9.77 -5.37 -22.22
N ALA A 406 -10.97 -5.83 -22.57
CA ALA A 406 -11.24 -7.27 -22.62
C ALA A 406 -10.84 -7.88 -23.98
N SER A 407 -10.92 -7.10 -25.05
CA SER A 407 -10.60 -7.56 -26.40
C SER A 407 -9.09 -7.67 -26.64
N ALA A 408 -8.28 -6.71 -26.17
CA ALA A 408 -6.82 -6.72 -26.34
C ALA A 408 -6.12 -7.99 -25.77
N PRO A 409 -6.28 -8.37 -24.48
CA PRO A 409 -5.68 -9.59 -23.93
C PRO A 409 -6.28 -10.86 -24.56
N SER A 410 -7.55 -10.84 -24.98
CA SER A 410 -8.16 -11.97 -25.70
C SER A 410 -7.49 -12.18 -27.06
N PHE A 411 -7.20 -11.10 -27.80
CA PHE A 411 -6.44 -11.17 -29.05
C PHE A 411 -4.98 -11.55 -28.81
N ALA A 412 -4.39 -11.17 -27.68
CA ALA A 412 -3.07 -11.66 -27.28
C ALA A 412 -3.04 -13.18 -27.12
N GLY A 413 -4.06 -13.76 -26.50
CA GLY A 413 -4.23 -15.21 -26.48
C GLY A 413 -4.34 -15.83 -27.87
N ILE A 414 -5.07 -15.21 -28.80
CA ILE A 414 -5.14 -15.64 -30.21
C ILE A 414 -3.75 -15.61 -30.87
N MET A 415 -2.98 -14.55 -30.68
CA MET A 415 -1.61 -14.45 -31.20
C MET A 415 -0.69 -15.50 -30.58
N ALA A 416 -0.88 -15.90 -29.32
CA ALA A 416 -0.13 -17.00 -28.73
C ALA A 416 -0.41 -18.36 -29.40
N LEU A 417 -1.63 -18.59 -29.92
CA LEU A 417 -1.94 -19.78 -30.73
C LEU A 417 -1.17 -19.75 -32.07
N ILE A 418 -1.03 -18.58 -32.68
CA ILE A 418 -0.21 -18.36 -33.88
C ILE A 418 1.27 -18.60 -33.56
N VAL A 419 1.77 -18.05 -32.45
CA VAL A 419 3.16 -18.23 -32.02
C VAL A 419 3.51 -19.70 -31.81
N GLN A 420 2.60 -20.51 -31.24
CA GLN A 420 2.83 -21.95 -31.13
C GLN A 420 3.09 -22.63 -32.49
N GLN A 421 2.45 -22.16 -33.56
CA GLN A 421 2.56 -22.77 -34.90
C GLN A 421 3.70 -22.19 -35.73
N TYR A 422 3.94 -20.89 -35.64
CA TYR A 422 4.79 -20.16 -36.58
C TYR A 422 5.95 -19.40 -35.90
N GLY A 423 6.10 -19.54 -34.58
CA GLY A 423 7.08 -18.81 -33.80
C GLY A 423 6.73 -17.33 -33.62
N ARG A 424 7.69 -16.54 -33.14
CA ARG A 424 7.53 -15.09 -32.87
C ARG A 424 7.23 -14.29 -34.12
N GLN A 425 6.18 -13.47 -34.07
CA GLN A 425 5.67 -12.75 -35.25
C GLN A 425 6.22 -11.30 -35.35
N GLY A 426 6.49 -10.61 -34.24
CA GLY A 426 6.83 -9.18 -34.29
C GLY A 426 5.67 -8.37 -34.86
N GLN A 427 5.92 -7.55 -35.89
CA GLN A 427 4.89 -6.77 -36.57
C GLN A 427 3.97 -7.66 -37.44
N ALA A 428 2.88 -8.14 -36.83
CA ALA A 428 1.92 -9.05 -37.45
C ALA A 428 0.93 -8.38 -38.42
N ASN A 429 0.82 -7.03 -38.42
CA ASN A 429 -0.09 -6.30 -39.31
C ASN A 429 0.24 -6.51 -40.79
N TYR A 430 1.51 -6.77 -41.12
CA TYR A 430 1.90 -7.18 -42.48
C TYR A 430 1.16 -8.43 -42.96
N VAL A 431 0.85 -9.36 -42.06
CA VAL A 431 0.13 -10.60 -42.36
C VAL A 431 -1.37 -10.36 -42.34
N LEU A 432 -1.89 -9.69 -41.31
CA LEU A 432 -3.33 -9.44 -41.13
C LEU A 432 -3.96 -8.75 -42.35
N TYR A 433 -3.38 -7.64 -42.79
CA TYR A 433 -3.93 -6.86 -43.91
C TYR A 433 -3.85 -7.61 -45.25
N ARG A 434 -2.80 -8.42 -45.45
CA ARG A 434 -2.70 -9.27 -46.65
C ARG A 434 -3.70 -10.41 -46.62
N LEU A 435 -3.97 -11.01 -45.46
CA LEU A 435 -5.04 -12.01 -45.33
C LEU A 435 -6.40 -11.38 -45.63
N ALA A 436 -6.69 -10.21 -45.06
CA ALA A 436 -7.95 -9.50 -45.29
C ALA A 436 -8.15 -9.11 -46.76
N ALA A 437 -7.08 -8.69 -47.44
CA ALA A 437 -7.13 -8.35 -48.87
C ALA A 437 -7.47 -9.55 -49.77
N THR A 438 -7.39 -10.79 -49.27
CA THR A 438 -7.81 -12.00 -50.02
C THR A 438 -9.28 -12.35 -49.85
N GLU A 439 -10.01 -11.67 -48.96
CA GLU A 439 -11.38 -12.04 -48.65
C GLU A 439 -12.38 -11.61 -49.72
N THR A 440 -13.41 -12.43 -49.89
CA THR A 440 -14.61 -12.04 -50.63
C THR A 440 -15.60 -11.43 -49.64
N LEU A 441 -15.43 -10.13 -49.36
CA LEU A 441 -16.13 -9.41 -48.28
C LEU A 441 -17.66 -9.59 -48.27
N SER A 442 -18.29 -9.70 -49.45
CA SER A 442 -19.74 -9.96 -49.57
C SER A 442 -20.21 -11.27 -48.95
N GLN A 443 -19.30 -12.22 -48.67
CA GLN A 443 -19.56 -13.49 -48.01
C GLN A 443 -19.18 -13.50 -46.52
N CYS A 444 -18.51 -12.44 -46.04
CA CYS A 444 -17.92 -12.38 -44.72
C CYS A 444 -18.65 -11.45 -43.73
N ASN A 445 -19.81 -10.94 -44.12
CA ASN A 445 -20.64 -10.05 -43.29
C ASN A 445 -21.02 -10.69 -41.94
N GLY A 446 -20.34 -10.26 -40.89
CA GLY A 446 -20.55 -10.62 -39.48
C GLY A 446 -21.80 -9.99 -38.86
N SER A 447 -22.32 -8.90 -39.42
CA SER A 447 -23.53 -8.21 -38.92
C SER A 447 -24.86 -8.76 -39.47
N ASN A 448 -24.82 -9.85 -40.24
CA ASN A 448 -26.01 -10.48 -40.81
C ASN A 448 -26.64 -11.48 -39.82
N ASN A 449 -27.89 -11.21 -39.45
CA ASN A 449 -28.65 -12.03 -38.49
C ASN A 449 -29.48 -13.15 -39.12
N THR A 450 -29.42 -13.31 -40.45
CA THR A 450 -30.13 -14.37 -41.18
C THR A 450 -29.19 -15.45 -41.72
N THR A 451 -27.99 -15.05 -42.13
CA THR A 451 -26.99 -15.93 -42.73
C THR A 451 -25.65 -15.66 -42.05
N ARG A 452 -25.00 -16.71 -41.54
CA ARG A 452 -23.66 -16.58 -40.93
C ARG A 452 -22.61 -16.24 -42.00
N PRO A 453 -21.49 -15.59 -41.62
CA PRO A 453 -20.32 -15.50 -42.47
C PRO A 453 -19.95 -16.87 -43.04
N ASN A 454 -19.48 -16.88 -44.29
CA ASN A 454 -19.01 -18.10 -44.93
C ASN A 454 -17.90 -18.73 -44.07
N SER A 455 -17.93 -20.05 -43.91
CA SER A 455 -16.94 -20.77 -43.08
C SER A 455 -15.49 -20.63 -43.55
N ALA A 456 -15.25 -20.10 -44.75
CA ALA A 456 -13.92 -19.78 -45.27
C ALA A 456 -13.40 -18.39 -44.87
N CYS A 457 -14.25 -17.49 -44.37
CA CYS A 457 -13.84 -16.15 -43.94
C CYS A 457 -12.90 -16.24 -42.73
N ILE A 458 -11.81 -15.50 -42.79
CA ILE A 458 -10.85 -15.26 -41.71
C ILE A 458 -11.38 -14.17 -40.80
N PHE A 459 -11.91 -13.10 -41.38
CA PHE A 459 -12.50 -11.99 -40.65
C PHE A 459 -14.03 -12.03 -40.77
N ASN A 460 -14.71 -11.71 -39.69
CA ASN A 460 -16.14 -11.45 -39.69
C ASN A 460 -16.31 -9.93 -39.82
N ASP A 461 -16.61 -9.51 -41.05
CA ASP A 461 -16.75 -8.11 -41.48
C ASP A 461 -17.95 -7.46 -40.79
N VAL A 462 -17.71 -6.52 -39.88
CA VAL A 462 -18.75 -5.84 -39.12
C VAL A 462 -19.25 -4.68 -39.97
N THR A 463 -20.47 -4.79 -40.51
CA THR A 463 -20.99 -3.81 -41.48
C THR A 463 -22.16 -2.98 -40.94
N LYS A 464 -22.42 -3.02 -39.62
CA LYS A 464 -23.52 -2.27 -38.98
C LYS A 464 -23.10 -1.61 -37.69
N GLY A 465 -23.45 -0.33 -37.59
CA GLY A 465 -23.19 0.50 -36.41
C GLY A 465 -22.18 1.60 -36.71
N ASN A 466 -21.79 2.30 -35.66
CA ASN A 466 -20.77 3.34 -35.66
C ASN A 466 -20.27 3.54 -34.24
N ASN A 467 -19.10 4.15 -34.10
CA ASN A 467 -18.54 4.49 -32.80
C ASN A 467 -18.74 5.98 -32.44
N ALA A 468 -19.74 6.64 -33.03
CA ALA A 468 -20.03 8.02 -32.71
C ALA A 468 -20.72 8.13 -31.34
N VAL A 469 -20.38 9.15 -30.55
CA VAL A 469 -20.82 9.32 -29.17
C VAL A 469 -21.61 10.62 -28.95
N PRO A 470 -22.40 10.76 -27.86
CA PRO A 470 -23.18 11.97 -27.60
C PRO A 470 -22.37 13.26 -27.66
N GLY A 471 -22.80 14.22 -28.48
CA GLY A 471 -22.12 15.51 -28.67
C GLY A 471 -21.35 15.61 -29.98
N GLU A 472 -21.13 14.49 -30.65
CA GLU A 472 -20.61 14.49 -32.02
C GLU A 472 -21.69 14.81 -33.06
N VAL A 473 -21.23 15.32 -34.19
CA VAL A 473 -22.08 15.63 -35.34
C VAL A 473 -22.79 14.35 -35.82
N ASN A 474 -24.11 14.44 -36.02
CA ASN A 474 -24.95 13.34 -36.47
C ASN A 474 -25.02 12.11 -35.54
N TYR A 475 -24.60 12.23 -34.27
CA TYR A 475 -24.83 11.16 -33.29
C TYR A 475 -26.32 10.75 -33.25
N GLY A 476 -26.56 9.44 -33.21
CA GLY A 476 -27.92 8.87 -33.20
C GLY A 476 -28.61 8.84 -34.57
N THR A 477 -27.92 9.16 -35.66
CA THR A 477 -28.45 9.06 -37.03
C THR A 477 -27.66 8.07 -37.88
N THR A 478 -28.18 7.73 -39.06
CA THR A 478 -27.49 6.85 -40.02
C THR A 478 -26.29 7.52 -40.70
N SER A 479 -26.08 8.82 -40.47
CA SER A 479 -24.92 9.57 -40.99
C SER A 479 -23.97 9.96 -39.86
N ALA A 480 -24.03 9.27 -38.71
CA ALA A 480 -23.08 9.46 -37.62
C ALA A 480 -21.66 9.14 -38.10
N LYS A 481 -20.66 9.75 -37.44
CA LYS A 481 -19.26 9.59 -37.82
C LYS A 481 -18.84 8.11 -37.76
N TYR A 482 -17.93 7.71 -38.65
CA TYR A 482 -17.34 6.37 -38.68
C TYR A 482 -18.40 5.25 -38.65
N GLN A 483 -19.37 5.32 -39.58
CA GLN A 483 -20.21 4.16 -39.87
C GLN A 483 -19.35 3.01 -40.37
N SER A 484 -19.60 1.82 -39.84
CA SER A 484 -19.08 0.58 -40.39
C SER A 484 -19.79 0.23 -41.70
N ASP A 485 -19.07 -0.32 -42.66
CA ASP A 485 -19.58 -0.81 -43.95
C ASP A 485 -18.68 -1.96 -44.42
N THR A 486 -18.95 -2.53 -45.60
CA THR A 486 -18.22 -3.66 -46.16
C THR A 486 -16.71 -3.41 -46.25
N GLY A 487 -15.93 -4.18 -45.51
CA GLY A 487 -14.47 -4.15 -45.50
C GLY A 487 -13.88 -3.53 -44.24
N TYR A 488 -12.79 -2.78 -44.40
CA TYR A 488 -12.20 -2.04 -43.30
C TYR A 488 -13.04 -0.81 -42.96
N ASP A 489 -13.24 -0.54 -41.68
CA ASP A 489 -13.81 0.72 -41.20
C ASP A 489 -13.13 1.25 -39.93
N LEU A 490 -13.35 2.53 -39.64
CA LEU A 490 -12.73 3.23 -38.51
C LEU A 490 -13.38 2.92 -37.15
N ALA A 491 -14.38 2.04 -37.10
CA ALA A 491 -15.03 1.65 -35.86
C ALA A 491 -14.59 0.25 -35.40
N THR A 492 -14.32 -0.65 -36.34
CA THR A 492 -14.01 -2.06 -36.06
C THR A 492 -12.84 -2.63 -36.85
N GLY A 493 -12.17 -1.84 -37.66
CA GLY A 493 -11.00 -2.26 -38.42
C GLY A 493 -11.37 -3.31 -39.45
N LEU A 494 -10.62 -4.41 -39.48
CA LEU A 494 -10.90 -5.58 -40.32
C LEU A 494 -12.10 -6.42 -39.80
N GLY A 495 -12.70 -6.05 -38.66
CA GLY A 495 -13.74 -6.82 -37.99
C GLY A 495 -13.19 -7.83 -36.99
N SER A 496 -14.05 -8.76 -36.56
CA SER A 496 -13.65 -9.85 -35.66
C SER A 496 -13.05 -11.02 -36.41
N VAL A 497 -12.52 -12.03 -35.70
CA VAL A 497 -11.78 -13.12 -36.35
C VAL A 497 -12.41 -14.49 -36.13
N ASN A 498 -12.43 -15.29 -37.19
CA ASN A 498 -12.53 -16.74 -37.09
C ASN A 498 -11.13 -17.29 -36.78
N VAL A 499 -10.88 -17.60 -35.51
CA VAL A 499 -9.53 -17.88 -34.99
C VAL A 499 -8.92 -19.12 -35.63
N ASN A 500 -9.69 -20.20 -35.82
CA ASN A 500 -9.18 -21.37 -36.54
C ASN A 500 -8.73 -21.02 -37.96
N ASN A 501 -9.50 -20.21 -38.69
CA ASN A 501 -9.14 -19.82 -40.05
C ASN A 501 -7.93 -18.89 -40.07
N LEU A 502 -7.86 -17.95 -39.12
CA LEU A 502 -6.70 -17.07 -38.96
C LEU A 502 -5.42 -17.88 -38.74
N VAL A 503 -5.41 -18.80 -37.76
CA VAL A 503 -4.25 -19.63 -37.44
C VAL A 503 -3.89 -20.56 -38.60
N THR A 504 -4.87 -21.21 -39.24
CA THR A 504 -4.57 -22.18 -40.31
C THR A 504 -4.16 -21.53 -41.63
N LYS A 505 -4.59 -20.30 -41.91
CA LYS A 505 -4.23 -19.55 -43.13
C LYS A 505 -3.03 -18.62 -42.95
N TRP A 506 -2.56 -18.41 -41.73
CA TRP A 506 -1.45 -17.51 -41.41
C TRP A 506 -0.21 -17.73 -42.30
N GLY A 507 0.26 -18.98 -42.40
CA GLY A 507 1.41 -19.35 -43.23
C GLY A 507 1.18 -19.26 -44.75
N GLY A 508 -0.02 -18.90 -45.21
CA GLY A 508 -0.35 -18.69 -46.62
C GLY A 508 0.14 -17.34 -47.17
N VAL A 509 0.45 -16.38 -46.30
CA VAL A 509 1.05 -15.10 -46.72
C VAL A 509 2.53 -15.31 -47.00
N THR A 510 2.97 -14.93 -48.20
CA THR A 510 4.36 -15.09 -48.64
C THR A 510 5.09 -13.75 -48.69
N PHE A 511 6.35 -13.76 -48.29
CA PHE A 511 7.27 -12.64 -48.37
C PHE A 511 8.55 -13.09 -49.06
N ASN A 512 9.33 -12.15 -49.60
CA ASN A 512 10.65 -12.47 -50.11
C ASN A 512 11.54 -12.92 -48.94
N ALA A 513 12.04 -14.15 -48.99
CA ALA A 513 12.90 -14.67 -47.95
C ALA A 513 14.21 -13.86 -47.85
N THR A 514 14.74 -13.70 -46.64
CA THR A 514 15.98 -12.99 -46.37
C THR A 514 17.01 -13.88 -45.68
N ASN A 515 18.29 -13.54 -45.84
CA ASN A 515 19.41 -14.12 -45.13
C ASN A 515 20.09 -13.02 -44.30
N THR A 516 20.01 -13.16 -42.96
CA THR A 516 20.68 -12.27 -42.01
C THR A 516 22.00 -12.88 -41.56
N THR A 517 23.05 -12.06 -41.54
CA THR A 517 24.39 -12.46 -41.09
C THR A 517 24.85 -11.56 -39.95
N LEU A 518 25.66 -12.11 -39.05
CA LEU A 518 26.25 -11.41 -37.91
C LEU A 518 27.75 -11.74 -37.87
N ALA A 519 28.58 -10.71 -37.79
CA ALA A 519 30.03 -10.80 -37.67
C ALA A 519 30.54 -9.93 -36.51
N PRO A 520 31.67 -10.29 -35.86
CA PRO A 520 32.55 -11.44 -36.15
C PRO A 520 31.95 -12.79 -35.73
N ASN A 521 32.52 -13.90 -36.21
CA ASN A 521 32.02 -15.27 -35.94
C ASN A 521 32.20 -15.74 -34.48
N SER A 522 32.99 -15.02 -33.68
CA SER A 522 33.17 -15.25 -32.25
C SER A 522 33.56 -13.94 -31.56
N ILE A 523 33.05 -13.71 -30.36
CA ILE A 523 33.32 -12.52 -29.55
C ILE A 523 33.96 -12.96 -28.23
N THR A 524 35.06 -12.30 -27.87
CA THR A 524 35.67 -12.44 -26.54
C THR A 524 36.14 -11.07 -26.08
N ALA A 525 35.59 -10.60 -24.97
CA ALA A 525 35.86 -9.28 -24.44
C ALA A 525 35.66 -9.25 -22.91
N THR A 526 36.05 -8.16 -22.28
CA THR A 526 35.64 -7.84 -20.91
C THR A 526 34.36 -7.01 -20.99
N HIS A 527 33.44 -7.20 -20.04
CA HIS A 527 32.24 -6.36 -19.94
C HIS A 527 32.60 -4.86 -19.97
N GLY A 528 31.78 -4.03 -20.61
CA GLY A 528 32.07 -2.61 -20.79
C GLY A 528 32.98 -2.27 -21.97
N SER A 529 33.65 -3.25 -22.58
CA SER A 529 34.54 -3.02 -23.73
C SER A 529 33.76 -2.95 -25.04
N PRO A 530 34.08 -2.01 -25.94
CA PRO A 530 33.39 -1.90 -27.23
C PRO A 530 33.70 -3.07 -28.15
N VAL A 531 32.65 -3.71 -28.66
CA VAL A 531 32.68 -4.77 -29.67
C VAL A 531 31.95 -4.28 -30.92
N SER A 532 32.66 -4.13 -32.03
CA SER A 532 32.03 -3.75 -33.31
C SER A 532 31.36 -4.95 -33.95
N LEU A 533 30.04 -4.87 -34.12
CA LEU A 533 29.22 -5.86 -34.79
C LEU A 533 28.88 -5.39 -36.20
N ASN A 534 28.95 -6.29 -37.17
CA ASN A 534 28.48 -6.05 -38.53
C ASN A 534 27.32 -7.01 -38.82
N ILE A 535 26.20 -6.43 -39.22
CA ILE A 535 24.98 -7.14 -39.57
C ILE A 535 24.64 -6.81 -41.00
N ALA A 536 24.38 -7.83 -41.82
CA ALA A 536 23.88 -7.66 -43.17
C ALA A 536 22.67 -8.55 -43.43
N VAL A 537 21.66 -7.97 -44.07
CA VAL A 537 20.41 -8.62 -44.47
C VAL A 537 20.31 -8.55 -45.99
N THR A 538 20.25 -9.72 -46.61
CA THR A 538 20.21 -9.85 -48.06
C THR A 538 18.99 -10.64 -48.50
N PRO A 539 18.34 -10.32 -49.63
CA PRO A 539 17.34 -11.18 -50.21
C PRO A 539 17.95 -12.56 -50.54
N MET A 540 17.22 -13.64 -50.27
CA MET A 540 17.60 -14.96 -50.77
C MET A 540 17.41 -15.04 -52.30
N ALA A 541 18.03 -16.04 -52.94
CA ALA A 541 18.01 -16.20 -54.39
C ALA A 541 16.58 -16.12 -54.97
N GLY A 542 16.34 -15.15 -55.85
CA GLY A 542 15.04 -14.88 -56.46
C GLY A 542 14.33 -13.63 -55.93
N GLY A 543 14.76 -13.05 -54.81
CA GLY A 543 14.26 -11.77 -54.31
C GLY A 543 14.97 -10.57 -54.95
N SER A 544 14.22 -9.55 -55.37
CA SER A 544 14.76 -8.26 -55.85
C SER A 544 14.42 -7.13 -54.87
N GLY A 545 15.31 -6.16 -54.72
CA GLY A 545 15.17 -5.03 -53.78
C GLY A 545 16.15 -5.11 -52.62
N LEU A 546 16.14 -4.09 -51.76
CA LEU A 546 16.97 -4.03 -50.56
C LEU A 546 16.07 -4.15 -49.33
N PRO A 547 16.35 -5.08 -48.40
CA PRO A 547 15.67 -5.14 -47.11
C PRO A 547 15.84 -3.83 -46.32
N THR A 548 14.75 -3.37 -45.73
CA THR A 548 14.67 -2.15 -44.91
C THR A 548 14.11 -2.46 -43.52
N GLY A 549 14.10 -1.50 -42.60
CA GLY A 549 13.65 -1.70 -41.22
C GLY A 549 14.79 -2.12 -40.30
N ASP A 550 14.45 -2.80 -39.21
CA ASP A 550 15.36 -2.94 -38.08
C ASP A 550 15.79 -4.38 -37.79
N VAL A 551 16.89 -4.45 -37.04
CA VAL A 551 17.47 -5.67 -36.50
C VAL A 551 17.60 -5.52 -34.99
N SER A 552 17.18 -6.54 -34.26
CA SER A 552 17.44 -6.70 -32.84
C SER A 552 18.53 -7.75 -32.59
N LEU A 553 19.39 -7.49 -31.62
CA LEU A 553 20.35 -8.47 -31.11
C LEU A 553 19.67 -9.30 -30.02
N MET A 554 19.81 -10.62 -30.09
CA MET A 554 19.22 -11.53 -29.10
C MET A 554 20.30 -12.37 -28.44
N THR A 555 20.27 -12.43 -27.11
CA THR A 555 21.16 -13.25 -26.29
C THR A 555 20.46 -14.57 -25.96
N GLY A 556 20.91 -15.67 -26.58
CA GLY A 556 20.25 -16.97 -26.42
C GLY A 556 20.18 -17.41 -24.96
N GLY A 557 18.98 -17.39 -24.38
CA GLY A 557 18.72 -17.83 -23.01
C GLY A 557 18.99 -16.80 -21.91
N ILE A 558 19.38 -15.57 -22.26
CA ILE A 558 19.53 -14.45 -21.32
C ILE A 558 18.44 -13.42 -21.65
N PRO A 559 17.66 -12.94 -20.65
CA PRO A 559 16.61 -11.95 -20.88
C PRO A 559 17.22 -10.54 -21.06
N SER A 560 17.82 -10.29 -22.22
CA SER A 560 18.44 -9.01 -22.59
C SER A 560 18.45 -8.82 -24.10
N ASN A 561 18.12 -7.61 -24.57
CA ASN A 561 18.35 -7.17 -25.95
C ASN A 561 19.52 -6.15 -25.96
N PRO A 562 20.77 -6.55 -26.26
CA PRO A 562 21.92 -5.64 -26.24
C PRO A 562 21.98 -4.65 -27.42
N GLY A 563 20.98 -4.63 -28.30
CA GLY A 563 20.93 -3.60 -29.34
C GLY A 563 19.75 -3.69 -30.30
N PHE A 564 19.12 -2.55 -30.52
CA PHE A 564 18.15 -2.29 -31.57
C PHE A 564 18.78 -1.37 -32.63
N LEU A 565 18.77 -1.79 -33.89
CA LEU A 565 19.57 -1.19 -34.97
C LEU A 565 18.80 -1.09 -36.28
N THR A 566 18.77 0.10 -36.88
CA THR A 566 18.17 0.31 -38.19
C THR A 566 19.13 -0.01 -39.34
N LEU A 567 18.65 -0.74 -40.35
CA LEU A 567 19.43 -1.03 -41.54
C LEU A 567 19.66 0.21 -42.39
N ASN A 568 20.90 0.39 -42.84
CA ASN A 568 21.26 1.35 -43.88
C ASN A 568 21.69 0.58 -45.13
N ASN A 569 20.84 0.60 -46.16
CA ASN A 569 21.04 -0.14 -47.41
C ASN A 569 21.29 -1.64 -47.21
N GLY A 570 20.48 -2.30 -46.37
CA GLY A 570 20.55 -3.74 -46.09
C GLY A 570 21.68 -4.15 -45.13
N SER A 571 22.38 -3.21 -44.49
CA SER A 571 23.39 -3.53 -43.48
C SER A 571 23.48 -2.48 -42.38
N VAL A 572 24.02 -2.86 -41.22
CA VAL A 572 24.33 -1.93 -40.13
C VAL A 572 25.62 -2.38 -39.44
N THR A 573 26.43 -1.41 -39.02
CA THR A 573 27.63 -1.66 -38.21
C THR A 573 27.53 -0.80 -36.96
N ASP A 574 27.71 -1.41 -35.81
CA ASP A 574 27.52 -0.73 -34.54
C ASP A 574 28.43 -1.28 -33.44
N PRO A 575 29.10 -0.41 -32.64
CA PRO A 575 29.81 -0.85 -31.45
C PRO A 575 28.84 -1.08 -30.28
N VAL A 576 28.88 -2.29 -29.72
CA VAL A 576 28.13 -2.68 -28.51
C VAL A 576 29.10 -2.79 -27.34
N ASN A 577 28.77 -2.15 -26.20
CA ASN A 577 29.68 -2.04 -25.06
C ASN A 577 29.15 -2.76 -23.80
N ASP A 578 27.93 -3.27 -23.86
CA ASP A 578 27.10 -3.73 -22.76
C ASP A 578 26.58 -5.16 -22.99
N LEU A 579 27.36 -5.96 -23.74
CA LEU A 579 27.11 -7.39 -23.85
C LEU A 579 27.14 -8.04 -22.46
N PRO A 580 26.10 -8.79 -22.06
CA PRO A 580 26.05 -9.44 -20.74
C PRO A 580 27.28 -10.30 -20.45
N GLY A 581 27.66 -10.40 -19.17
CA GLY A 581 28.71 -11.29 -18.72
C GLY A 581 28.39 -12.77 -18.90
N GLY A 582 29.41 -13.59 -19.16
CA GLY A 582 29.29 -15.04 -19.30
C GLY A 582 29.44 -15.57 -20.73
N SER A 583 28.99 -16.80 -20.95
CA SER A 583 29.13 -17.53 -22.22
C SER A 583 27.75 -17.88 -22.80
N TYR A 584 27.45 -17.36 -24.00
CA TYR A 584 26.16 -17.56 -24.67
C TYR A 584 26.28 -17.41 -26.19
N ALA A 585 25.18 -17.65 -26.92
CA ALA A 585 25.09 -17.40 -28.35
C ALA A 585 24.38 -16.07 -28.62
N LEU A 586 24.95 -15.21 -29.44
CA LEU A 586 24.36 -13.97 -29.92
C LEU A 586 23.82 -14.16 -31.34
N THR A 587 22.61 -13.71 -31.60
CA THR A 587 22.00 -13.72 -32.94
C THR A 587 21.50 -12.33 -33.30
N ALA A 588 21.52 -11.99 -34.59
CA ALA A 588 20.83 -10.83 -35.14
C ALA A 588 19.50 -11.27 -35.75
N ARG A 589 18.38 -10.72 -35.28
CA ARG A 589 17.04 -10.95 -35.81
C ARG A 589 16.59 -9.74 -36.62
N TYR A 590 16.43 -9.91 -37.91
CA TYR A 590 15.76 -8.96 -38.78
C TYR A 590 14.24 -9.08 -38.61
N GLY A 591 13.57 -7.95 -38.33
CA GLY A 591 12.12 -7.89 -38.07
C GLY A 591 11.24 -8.15 -39.29
N GLY A 592 11.79 -8.07 -40.50
CA GLY A 592 11.02 -8.08 -41.74
C GLY A 592 10.50 -6.69 -42.11
N ASP A 593 9.97 -6.57 -43.32
CA ASP A 593 9.30 -5.37 -43.80
C ASP A 593 8.12 -5.71 -44.73
N ALA A 594 7.56 -4.69 -45.38
CA ALA A 594 6.42 -4.83 -46.29
C ALA A 594 6.63 -5.80 -47.45
N ASN A 595 7.87 -6.18 -47.77
CA ASN A 595 8.20 -7.09 -48.88
C ASN A 595 9.00 -8.31 -48.42
N PHE A 596 9.79 -8.17 -47.37
CA PHE A 596 10.79 -9.14 -46.94
C PHE A 596 10.40 -9.83 -45.63
N ALA A 597 10.58 -11.15 -45.59
CA ALA A 597 10.32 -11.95 -44.40
C ALA A 597 11.35 -11.64 -43.30
N PRO A 598 10.98 -11.75 -42.01
CA PRO A 598 11.96 -11.78 -40.93
C PRO A 598 12.93 -12.95 -41.10
N SER A 599 14.16 -12.77 -40.61
CA SER A 599 15.16 -13.84 -40.56
C SER A 599 16.11 -13.64 -39.38
N THR A 600 16.73 -14.72 -38.93
CA THR A 600 17.68 -14.69 -37.83
C THR A 600 19.02 -15.24 -38.30
N SER A 601 20.13 -14.60 -37.92
CA SER A 601 21.46 -15.10 -38.21
C SER A 601 21.74 -16.43 -37.50
N THR A 602 22.77 -17.14 -37.96
CA THR A 602 23.39 -18.18 -37.13
C THR A 602 23.94 -17.58 -35.83
N GLY A 603 23.89 -18.36 -34.75
CA GLY A 603 24.44 -17.94 -33.45
C GLY A 603 25.96 -17.76 -33.48
N VAL A 604 26.42 -16.60 -33.04
CA VAL A 604 27.83 -16.27 -32.79
C VAL A 604 28.16 -16.57 -31.33
N ALA A 605 29.25 -17.30 -31.08
CA ALA A 605 29.67 -17.60 -29.71
C ALA A 605 30.25 -16.33 -29.04
N VAL A 606 29.76 -16.01 -27.85
CA VAL A 606 30.18 -14.86 -27.05
C VAL A 606 30.73 -15.34 -25.71
N ASN A 607 31.88 -14.81 -25.30
CA ASN A 607 32.46 -15.00 -23.98
C ASN A 607 32.86 -13.64 -23.40
N ILE A 608 32.08 -13.13 -22.45
CA ILE A 608 32.35 -11.86 -21.77
C ILE A 608 32.83 -12.15 -20.35
N SER A 609 34.06 -11.73 -20.02
CA SER A 609 34.56 -11.80 -18.63
C SER A 609 34.07 -10.60 -17.81
N PRO A 610 33.86 -10.76 -16.48
CA PRO A 610 33.49 -9.65 -15.62
C PRO A 610 34.50 -8.49 -15.67
N GLU A 611 34.02 -7.25 -15.51
CA GLU A 611 34.85 -6.08 -15.25
C GLU A 611 34.91 -5.73 -13.75
N ASN A 612 35.74 -4.76 -13.36
CA ASN A 612 35.73 -4.23 -12.00
C ASN A 612 34.48 -3.36 -11.76
N SER A 613 33.92 -3.40 -10.55
CA SER A 613 32.86 -2.49 -10.11
C SER A 613 33.31 -1.55 -8.99
N VAL A 614 32.54 -0.50 -8.80
CA VAL A 614 32.64 0.46 -7.70
C VAL A 614 31.35 0.37 -6.88
N THR A 615 31.48 0.08 -5.58
CA THR A 615 30.37 0.21 -4.62
C THR A 615 30.54 1.49 -3.83
N THR A 616 29.49 2.27 -3.68
CA THR A 616 29.44 3.41 -2.76
C THR A 616 28.45 3.11 -1.65
N ALA A 617 28.75 3.56 -0.43
CA ALA A 617 27.82 3.50 0.69
C ALA A 617 27.43 4.91 1.09
N SER A 618 26.16 5.12 1.36
CA SER A 618 25.60 6.38 1.83
C SER A 618 24.62 6.13 2.98
N ILE A 619 24.45 7.15 3.82
CA ILE A 619 23.65 7.06 5.03
C ILE A 619 22.68 8.21 5.04
N PHE A 620 21.40 7.89 5.15
CA PHE A 620 20.32 8.86 5.20
C PHE A 620 19.50 8.71 6.47
N SER A 621 18.79 9.77 6.81
CA SER A 621 17.56 9.70 7.61
C SER A 621 16.43 10.31 6.81
N VAL A 622 15.20 10.18 7.29
CA VAL A 622 14.01 10.67 6.60
C VAL A 622 13.29 11.69 7.47
N THR A 623 12.77 12.73 6.84
CA THR A 623 11.87 13.68 7.51
C THR A 623 10.53 13.01 7.83
N THR A 624 9.68 13.68 8.63
CA THR A 624 8.30 13.22 8.88
C THR A 624 7.47 13.04 7.60
N ASN A 625 7.88 13.67 6.50
CA ASN A 625 7.23 13.59 5.20
C ASN A 625 7.91 12.58 4.26
N GLY A 626 8.83 11.76 4.76
CA GLY A 626 9.51 10.73 3.97
C GLY A 626 10.66 11.23 3.09
N VAL A 627 11.01 12.52 3.12
CA VAL A 627 12.12 13.06 2.33
C VAL A 627 13.46 12.62 2.93
N PRO A 628 14.33 11.92 2.18
CA PRO A 628 15.64 11.51 2.66
C PRO A 628 16.62 12.69 2.73
N PHE A 629 17.50 12.71 3.74
CA PHE A 629 18.59 13.67 3.87
C PHE A 629 19.88 13.00 4.38
N PRO A 630 21.08 13.43 3.94
CA PRO A 630 22.33 12.86 4.40
C PRO A 630 22.51 13.01 5.92
N LEU A 631 22.99 11.96 6.57
CA LEU A 631 23.10 11.90 8.03
C LEU A 631 24.57 11.77 8.46
N THR A 632 25.05 12.73 9.25
CA THR A 632 26.37 12.65 9.91
C THR A 632 26.27 12.35 11.40
N THR A 633 25.14 12.70 12.02
CA THR A 633 24.90 12.52 13.47
C THR A 633 23.45 12.16 13.73
N ALA A 634 23.19 11.19 14.61
CA ALA A 634 21.86 10.83 15.10
C ALA A 634 21.85 10.55 16.60
N SER A 635 20.70 10.62 17.26
CA SER A 635 20.56 10.10 18.63
C SER A 635 20.26 8.60 18.62
N TYR A 636 20.67 7.89 19.67
CA TYR A 636 20.33 6.47 19.85
C TYR A 636 18.82 6.22 19.69
N GLY A 637 18.46 5.17 18.94
CA GLY A 637 17.07 4.85 18.61
C GLY A 637 16.49 5.62 17.41
N SER A 638 17.27 6.45 16.70
CA SER A 638 16.84 7.04 15.43
C SER A 638 16.89 6.02 14.30
N PHE A 639 15.94 6.07 13.35
CA PHE A 639 16.04 5.26 12.14
C PHE A 639 17.10 5.82 11.19
N ILE A 640 18.05 4.97 10.85
CA ILE A 640 19.14 5.25 9.90
C ILE A 640 18.96 4.34 8.70
N TYR A 641 19.09 4.89 7.49
CA TYR A 641 18.86 4.19 6.23
C TYR A 641 20.17 4.10 5.46
N PRO A 642 20.93 3.00 5.61
CA PRO A 642 22.04 2.67 4.73
C PRO A 642 21.54 2.42 3.31
N ARG A 643 22.24 2.98 2.33
CA ARG A 643 22.09 2.70 0.91
C ARG A 643 23.44 2.32 0.33
N ALA A 644 23.41 1.42 -0.64
CA ALA A 644 24.55 1.08 -1.47
C ALA A 644 24.18 1.28 -2.94
N ASP A 645 25.09 1.86 -3.70
CA ASP A 645 24.99 1.97 -5.16
C ASP A 645 26.20 1.24 -5.76
N VAL A 646 25.96 0.41 -6.78
CA VAL A 646 26.99 -0.37 -7.46
C VAL A 646 26.97 -0.01 -8.93
N ALA A 647 28.14 0.30 -9.50
CA ALA A 647 28.31 0.57 -10.92
C ALA A 647 29.58 -0.10 -11.46
N GLY A 648 29.58 -0.51 -12.73
CA GLY A 648 30.79 -0.93 -13.43
C GLY A 648 31.76 0.23 -13.65
N VAL A 649 33.07 -0.03 -13.66
CA VAL A 649 34.07 1.03 -13.95
C VAL A 649 33.90 1.61 -15.35
N SER A 650 33.41 0.81 -16.30
CA SER A 650 33.05 1.27 -17.66
C SER A 650 31.82 2.19 -17.71
N GLN A 651 31.01 2.23 -16.64
CA GLN A 651 29.70 2.87 -16.58
C GLN A 651 28.66 2.29 -17.56
N HIS A 652 28.89 1.06 -18.04
CA HIS A 652 27.95 0.30 -18.86
C HIS A 652 27.37 -0.88 -18.07
N GLY A 653 26.15 -1.30 -18.44
CA GLY A 653 25.39 -2.34 -17.75
C GLY A 653 24.90 -1.94 -16.36
N VAL A 654 24.03 -2.77 -15.77
CA VAL A 654 23.51 -2.59 -14.41
C VAL A 654 23.91 -3.79 -13.56
N PRO A 655 24.65 -3.58 -12.45
CA PRO A 655 25.01 -4.68 -11.55
C PRO A 655 23.80 -5.34 -10.90
N THR A 656 23.82 -6.66 -10.88
CA THR A 656 22.80 -7.53 -10.25
C THR A 656 23.39 -8.26 -9.06
N GLY A 657 22.57 -8.96 -8.28
CA GLY A 657 23.03 -9.74 -7.13
C GLY A 657 22.80 -9.01 -5.81
N TYR A 658 23.75 -9.11 -4.88
CA TYR A 658 23.50 -8.76 -3.49
C TYR A 658 24.58 -7.86 -2.87
N VAL A 659 24.16 -7.06 -1.90
CA VAL A 659 25.02 -6.25 -1.03
C VAL A 659 24.80 -6.60 0.44
N HIS A 660 25.90 -6.68 1.17
CA HIS A 660 25.92 -6.82 2.62
C HIS A 660 26.42 -5.53 3.27
N PHE A 661 25.69 -5.01 4.27
CA PHE A 661 26.12 -3.86 5.06
C PHE A 661 26.85 -4.30 6.34
N TYR A 662 27.97 -3.65 6.59
CA TYR A 662 28.81 -3.84 7.77
C TYR A 662 28.95 -2.52 8.51
N ASP A 663 28.99 -2.57 9.83
CA ASP A 663 29.37 -1.45 10.69
C ASP A 663 30.58 -1.86 11.53
N ASN A 664 31.65 -1.06 11.44
CA ASN A 664 32.93 -1.33 12.11
C ASN A 664 33.44 -2.76 11.84
N GLY A 665 33.20 -3.27 10.63
CA GLY A 665 33.59 -4.63 10.18
C GLY A 665 32.62 -5.75 10.55
N ASN A 666 31.53 -5.48 11.28
CA ASN A 666 30.52 -6.49 11.64
C ASN A 666 29.28 -6.37 10.76
N GLN A 667 28.84 -7.48 10.16
CA GLN A 667 27.61 -7.51 9.37
C GLN A 667 26.40 -7.34 10.29
N PHE A 668 25.52 -6.38 9.99
CA PHE A 668 24.29 -6.15 10.76
C PHE A 668 23.01 -6.26 9.91
N SER A 669 23.13 -6.33 8.58
CA SER A 669 22.02 -6.56 7.66
C SER A 669 21.96 -8.00 7.15
N GLY A 670 20.77 -8.42 6.71
CA GLY A 670 20.61 -9.60 5.86
C GLY A 670 21.18 -9.39 4.45
N VAL A 671 20.78 -10.28 3.53
CA VAL A 671 21.07 -10.18 2.10
C VAL A 671 20.17 -9.08 1.51
N ASN A 672 20.76 -8.06 0.89
CA ASN A 672 20.01 -6.99 0.23
C ASN A 672 20.19 -7.10 -1.27
N VAL A 673 19.11 -7.32 -2.00
CA VAL A 673 19.14 -7.48 -3.46
C VAL A 673 19.29 -6.11 -4.11
N LEU A 674 20.14 -6.02 -5.12
CA LEU A 674 20.18 -4.85 -6.00
C LEU A 674 18.88 -4.79 -6.81
N ASN A 675 18.30 -3.61 -6.93
CA ASN A 675 17.18 -3.34 -7.83
C ASN A 675 17.64 -3.21 -9.29
N SER A 676 16.71 -2.91 -10.19
CA SER A 676 16.97 -2.69 -11.63
C SER A 676 17.82 -1.44 -11.95
N GLU A 677 18.26 -0.70 -10.94
CA GLU A 677 19.16 0.46 -11.03
C GLU A 677 20.54 0.18 -10.41
N GLY A 678 20.81 -1.06 -9.98
CA GLY A 678 22.09 -1.42 -9.36
C GLY A 678 22.27 -0.85 -7.95
N ASN A 679 21.19 -0.54 -7.25
CA ASN A 679 21.24 -0.02 -5.88
C ASN A 679 20.36 -0.83 -4.90
N THR A 680 20.62 -0.67 -3.61
CA THR A 680 19.81 -1.27 -2.55
C THR A 680 19.88 -0.45 -1.27
N ALA A 681 18.81 -0.45 -0.49
CA ALA A 681 18.73 0.22 0.81
C ALA A 681 17.95 -0.64 1.80
N LEU A 682 18.10 -0.38 3.11
CA LEU A 682 17.27 -1.03 4.14
C LEU A 682 15.90 -0.34 4.21
N PRO A 683 14.80 -0.95 3.69
CA PRO A 683 13.52 -0.26 3.54
C PRO A 683 12.88 0.15 4.89
N ASN A 684 13.16 -0.59 5.95
CA ASN A 684 12.67 -0.30 7.30
C ASN A 684 13.67 0.50 8.17
N GLY A 685 14.81 0.89 7.60
CA GLY A 685 15.93 1.46 8.34
C GLY A 685 16.52 0.50 9.38
N TYR A 686 17.52 0.99 10.10
CA TYR A 686 18.14 0.32 11.25
C TYR A 686 18.30 1.34 12.38
N SER A 687 17.83 1.01 13.58
CA SER A 687 17.76 1.93 14.72
C SER A 687 18.62 1.53 15.93
N TYR A 688 19.40 0.44 15.80
CA TYR A 688 20.14 -0.17 16.90
C TYR A 688 21.65 0.05 16.82
N PHE A 689 22.08 1.20 16.30
CA PHE A 689 23.48 1.62 16.39
C PHE A 689 23.74 2.16 17.81
N PRO A 690 24.62 1.55 18.63
CA PRO A 690 24.97 2.07 19.95
C PRO A 690 25.55 3.48 19.88
N ALA A 691 25.57 4.23 20.98
CA ALA A 691 26.23 5.53 20.97
C ALA A 691 27.75 5.39 20.72
N GLY A 692 28.29 6.22 19.84
CA GLY A 692 29.69 6.19 19.44
C GLY A 692 29.90 6.52 17.96
N PRO A 693 31.16 6.53 17.50
CA PRO A 693 31.48 6.63 16.09
C PRO A 693 31.19 5.31 15.36
N HIS A 694 30.66 5.41 14.15
CA HIS A 694 30.34 4.30 13.28
C HIS A 694 31.02 4.45 11.93
N SER A 695 31.33 3.31 11.32
CA SER A 695 32.04 3.21 10.05
C SER A 695 31.36 2.16 9.19
N LEU A 696 30.43 2.61 8.35
CA LEU A 696 29.58 1.73 7.56
C LEU A 696 30.21 1.44 6.20
N THR A 697 30.29 0.17 5.82
CA THR A 697 30.73 -0.26 4.49
C THR A 697 29.68 -1.16 3.85
N ALA A 698 29.55 -1.05 2.53
CA ALA A 698 28.73 -1.91 1.71
C ALA A 698 29.63 -2.85 0.88
N ALA A 699 29.41 -4.16 0.98
CA ALA A 699 30.15 -5.17 0.22
C ALA A 699 29.23 -5.85 -0.80
N TYR A 700 29.51 -5.61 -2.08
CA TYR A 700 28.85 -6.22 -3.22
C TYR A 700 29.47 -7.58 -3.55
N THR A 701 28.66 -8.59 -3.81
CA THR A 701 29.14 -9.98 -4.02
C THR A 701 29.59 -10.29 -5.44
N GLY A 702 29.43 -9.37 -6.39
CA GLY A 702 29.70 -9.64 -7.82
C GLY A 702 28.56 -10.38 -8.52
N ASP A 703 28.63 -10.38 -9.85
CA ASP A 703 27.79 -11.17 -10.76
C ASP A 703 28.59 -11.62 -12.00
N ALA A 704 27.91 -12.05 -13.07
CA ALA A 704 28.56 -12.50 -14.30
C ALA A 704 29.27 -11.38 -15.07
N SER A 705 28.83 -10.13 -14.92
CA SER A 705 29.34 -8.92 -15.60
C SER A 705 30.31 -8.13 -14.73
N PHE A 706 30.23 -8.23 -13.40
CA PHE A 706 30.96 -7.38 -12.46
C PHE A 706 31.62 -8.18 -11.34
N HIS A 707 32.88 -7.90 -11.05
CA HIS A 707 33.60 -8.45 -9.91
C HIS A 707 33.04 -7.95 -8.57
N PRO A 708 33.24 -8.67 -7.45
CA PRO A 708 32.89 -8.17 -6.12
C PRO A 708 33.65 -6.87 -5.78
N SER A 709 32.99 -5.94 -5.08
CA SER A 709 33.59 -4.68 -4.62
C SER A 709 33.12 -4.30 -3.21
N THR A 710 33.90 -3.49 -2.49
CA THR A 710 33.53 -2.96 -1.18
C THR A 710 33.69 -1.45 -1.18
N SER A 711 32.71 -0.75 -0.62
CA SER A 711 32.72 0.70 -0.56
C SER A 711 33.81 1.25 0.36
N ALA A 712 34.20 2.50 0.12
CA ALA A 712 34.82 3.30 1.17
C ALA A 712 33.86 3.43 2.37
N PRO A 713 34.36 3.61 3.61
CA PRO A 713 33.49 3.74 4.76
C PRO A 713 32.71 5.05 4.79
N ALA A 714 31.40 4.98 4.97
CA ALA A 714 30.53 6.10 5.31
C ALA A 714 30.50 6.25 6.84
N THR A 715 31.00 7.37 7.36
CA THR A 715 31.13 7.58 8.81
C THR A 715 30.01 8.45 9.36
N PHE A 716 29.48 8.07 10.52
CA PHE A 716 28.51 8.87 11.27
C PHE A 716 28.71 8.67 12.78
N THR A 717 28.11 9.52 13.60
CA THR A 717 28.17 9.40 15.07
C THR A 717 26.78 9.27 15.64
N VAL A 718 26.60 8.31 16.56
CA VAL A 718 25.40 8.21 17.37
C VAL A 718 25.65 8.82 18.73
N THR A 719 24.82 9.78 19.13
CA THR A 719 24.85 10.38 20.47
C THR A 719 23.89 9.65 21.40
N ALA A 720 24.17 9.67 22.70
CA ALA A 720 23.27 9.11 23.70
C ALA A 720 21.91 9.82 23.67
N ALA A 721 20.82 9.07 23.70
CA ALA A 721 19.47 9.61 23.75
C ALA A 721 19.23 10.39 25.05
N SER A 722 18.48 11.48 24.97
CA SER A 722 18.09 12.23 26.17
C SER A 722 17.11 11.41 27.02
N THR A 723 17.15 11.62 28.33
CA THR A 723 16.22 11.02 29.27
C THR A 723 15.55 12.09 30.14
N GLN A 724 14.33 11.82 30.57
CA GLN A 724 13.63 12.59 31.60
C GLN A 724 13.36 11.68 32.79
N LEU A 725 13.65 12.17 34.00
CA LEU A 725 13.45 11.43 35.24
C LEU A 725 12.38 12.12 36.08
N ALA A 726 11.34 11.39 36.47
CA ALA A 726 10.31 11.83 37.39
C ALA A 726 10.38 11.01 38.68
N LEU A 727 10.36 11.67 39.83
CA LEU A 727 10.36 11.02 41.14
C LEU A 727 8.96 11.09 41.76
N THR A 728 8.48 9.98 42.30
CA THR A 728 7.26 9.89 43.09
C THR A 728 7.57 9.27 44.45
N ALA A 729 6.98 9.82 45.51
CA ALA A 729 7.08 9.33 46.88
C ALA A 729 5.75 9.55 47.63
N PRO A 730 5.47 8.81 48.72
CA PRO A 730 4.36 9.10 49.62
C PRO A 730 4.45 10.51 50.22
N GLN A 731 3.31 11.15 50.50
CA GLN A 731 3.29 12.48 51.11
C GLN A 731 3.82 12.48 52.56
N GLY A 732 3.69 11.37 53.29
CA GLY A 732 4.27 11.20 54.62
C GLY A 732 4.28 9.76 55.11
N ALA A 733 5.05 9.51 56.18
CA ALA A 733 5.13 8.22 56.86
C ALA A 733 5.40 8.40 58.36
N ALA A 734 5.00 7.41 59.16
CA ALA A 734 5.28 7.39 60.59
C ALA A 734 6.78 7.21 60.86
N GLN A 735 7.28 7.73 61.99
CA GLN A 735 8.64 7.47 62.47
C GLN A 735 8.96 5.96 62.48
N GLY A 736 10.09 5.58 61.89
CA GLY A 736 10.49 4.17 61.75
C GLY A 736 9.73 3.38 60.68
N GLY A 737 8.79 4.01 59.97
CA GLY A 737 8.10 3.42 58.82
C GLY A 737 8.94 3.43 57.55
N ALA A 738 8.77 2.39 56.73
CA ALA A 738 9.44 2.29 55.44
C ALA A 738 8.80 3.22 54.40
N VAL A 739 9.64 3.82 53.54
CA VAL A 739 9.22 4.69 52.43
C VAL A 739 9.67 4.07 51.12
N THR A 740 8.73 3.94 50.18
CA THR A 740 9.03 3.50 48.81
C THR A 740 9.21 4.71 47.91
N LEU A 741 10.38 4.82 47.27
CA LEU A 741 10.68 5.86 46.30
C LEU A 741 10.64 5.23 44.90
N THR A 742 9.89 5.84 43.98
CA THR A 742 9.74 5.34 42.61
C THR A 742 10.20 6.41 41.64
N ALA A 743 11.24 6.13 40.88
CA ALA A 743 11.74 6.98 39.82
C ALA A 743 11.35 6.41 38.46
N THR A 744 10.58 7.17 37.68
CA THR A 744 10.16 6.83 36.32
C THR A 744 11.04 7.58 35.33
N LEU A 745 11.74 6.84 34.49
CA LEU A 745 12.63 7.34 33.46
C LEU A 745 11.97 7.17 32.08
N THR A 746 11.89 8.25 31.31
CA THR A 746 11.35 8.24 29.95
C THR A 746 12.36 8.72 28.92
N SER A 747 12.29 8.18 27.70
CA SER A 747 13.08 8.61 26.54
C SER A 747 12.26 8.46 25.26
N THR A 748 12.48 9.34 24.28
CA THR A 748 11.84 9.24 22.95
C THR A 748 12.57 8.30 21.99
N ALA A 749 13.68 7.68 22.43
CA ALA A 749 14.40 6.68 21.64
C ALA A 749 13.51 5.47 21.34
N PHE A 750 13.57 4.98 20.09
CA PHE A 750 12.88 3.75 19.71
C PHE A 750 13.62 2.52 20.28
N ALA A 751 12.92 1.64 21.01
CA ALA A 751 13.49 0.40 21.56
C ALA A 751 13.14 -0.88 20.79
N GLY A 752 12.21 -0.83 19.83
CA GLY A 752 11.59 -2.03 19.25
C GLY A 752 10.86 -2.88 20.29
N GLN A 753 10.66 -4.17 20.04
CA GLN A 753 10.07 -5.11 21.00
C GLN A 753 11.10 -5.88 21.85
N ILE A 754 12.36 -5.43 21.91
CA ILE A 754 13.45 -6.19 22.54
C ILE A 754 13.72 -5.63 23.94
N SER A 755 13.65 -6.51 24.95
CA SER A 755 13.85 -6.17 26.37
C SER A 755 15.28 -5.76 26.75
N ALA A 756 16.24 -5.82 25.82
CA ALA A 756 17.65 -5.49 26.03
C ALA A 756 17.99 -4.00 25.81
N ASN A 757 17.02 -3.18 25.36
CA ASN A 757 17.26 -1.80 24.92
C ASN A 757 16.83 -0.74 25.93
N TYR A 758 16.54 -1.10 27.18
CA TYR A 758 16.17 -0.12 28.21
C TYR A 758 17.40 0.57 28.83
N PRO A 759 17.22 1.78 29.38
CA PRO A 759 18.25 2.42 30.18
C PRO A 759 18.70 1.52 31.36
N THR A 760 20.01 1.34 31.49
CA THR A 760 20.65 0.42 32.45
C THR A 760 21.47 1.13 33.52
N GLY A 761 21.66 2.44 33.40
CA GLY A 761 22.36 3.25 34.39
C GLY A 761 21.70 3.21 35.77
N SER A 762 22.44 3.61 36.81
CA SER A 762 21.93 3.60 38.18
C SER A 762 21.10 4.86 38.46
N VAL A 763 19.96 4.71 39.15
CA VAL A 763 19.23 5.83 39.75
C VAL A 763 19.61 5.90 41.23
N THR A 764 20.28 6.99 41.62
CA THR A 764 20.66 7.28 43.01
C THR A 764 19.61 8.18 43.64
N PHE A 765 19.07 7.75 44.78
CA PHE A 765 18.13 8.53 45.58
C PHE A 765 18.89 9.25 46.70
N MET A 766 18.62 10.53 46.90
CA MET A 766 19.33 11.36 47.87
C MET A 766 18.38 12.15 48.76
N ILE A 767 18.83 12.40 49.99
CA ILE A 767 18.26 13.42 50.87
C ILE A 767 19.25 14.58 50.98
N GLY A 768 18.86 15.74 50.45
CA GLY A 768 19.83 16.82 50.20
C GLY A 768 21.00 16.30 49.34
N ASN A 769 22.21 16.28 49.89
CA ASN A 769 23.42 15.75 49.23
C ASN A 769 23.84 14.35 49.73
N THR A 770 23.05 13.71 50.60
CA THR A 770 23.41 12.41 51.19
C THR A 770 22.71 11.28 50.44
N PRO A 771 23.43 10.29 49.88
CA PRO A 771 22.83 9.14 49.24
C PRO A 771 22.04 8.27 50.23
N LEU A 772 20.79 7.94 49.88
CA LEU A 772 19.97 6.96 50.58
C LEU A 772 20.22 5.55 50.04
N GLY A 773 20.52 5.45 48.75
CA GLY A 773 20.82 4.21 48.04
C GLY A 773 20.53 4.36 46.55
N SER A 774 20.62 3.26 45.82
CA SER A 774 20.40 3.24 44.38
C SER A 774 19.56 2.05 43.93
N ALA A 775 18.92 2.20 42.78
CA ALA A 775 18.22 1.14 42.07
C ALA A 775 18.44 1.28 40.56
N THR A 776 18.44 0.15 39.85
CA THR A 776 18.51 0.13 38.38
C THR A 776 17.10 0.18 37.80
N PRO A 777 16.84 1.01 36.76
CA PRO A 777 15.58 0.98 36.05
C PRO A 777 15.29 -0.40 35.45
N SER A 778 14.02 -0.79 35.46
CA SER A 778 13.50 -1.96 34.75
C SER A 778 12.27 -1.54 33.94
N GLY A 779 12.18 -1.98 32.69
CA GLY A 779 11.12 -1.57 31.74
C GLY A 779 10.08 -2.66 31.50
N SER A 780 8.85 -2.26 31.20
CA SER A 780 7.73 -3.18 30.88
C SER A 780 6.75 -2.68 29.81
N ASN A 781 6.92 -1.49 29.23
CA ASN A 781 6.03 -0.97 28.19
C ASN A 781 6.82 -0.52 26.96
N LEU A 782 6.53 -1.17 25.84
CA LEU A 782 7.09 -0.95 24.51
C LEU A 782 5.90 -0.54 23.65
N ASP A 783 5.62 0.75 23.57
CA ASP A 783 4.74 1.26 22.53
C ASP A 783 5.57 2.05 21.50
N SER A 784 4.95 2.41 20.39
CA SER A 784 5.58 3.15 19.30
C SER A 784 6.00 4.59 19.67
N HIS A 785 5.81 5.02 20.92
CA HIS A 785 6.02 6.41 21.36
C HIS A 785 7.24 6.61 22.28
N GLY A 786 8.03 5.56 22.55
CA GLY A 786 9.30 5.67 23.27
C GLY A 786 9.46 4.64 24.39
N ILE A 787 10.39 4.91 25.29
CA ILE A 787 10.78 4.01 26.37
C ILE A 787 10.35 4.59 27.71
N THR A 788 9.71 3.76 28.53
CA THR A 788 9.48 4.03 29.96
C THR A 788 10.07 2.90 30.81
N SER A 789 10.90 3.27 31.78
CA SER A 789 11.50 2.34 32.75
C SER A 789 11.36 2.88 34.18
N VAL A 790 11.31 1.99 35.16
CA VAL A 790 11.04 2.34 36.56
C VAL A 790 12.13 1.76 37.46
N ALA A 791 12.69 2.60 38.33
CA ALA A 791 13.58 2.21 39.41
C ALA A 791 12.87 2.45 40.75
N THR A 792 12.77 1.40 41.58
CA THR A 792 12.12 1.47 42.89
C THR A 792 13.13 1.21 44.00
N PHE A 793 13.18 2.09 45.00
CA PHE A 793 14.06 1.94 46.16
C PHE A 793 13.27 1.98 47.47
N TYR A 794 13.61 1.08 48.38
CA TYR A 794 12.95 0.94 49.68
C TYR A 794 13.86 1.49 50.78
N VAL A 795 13.45 2.59 51.40
CA VAL A 795 14.14 3.20 52.54
C VAL A 795 13.51 2.69 53.83
N SER A 796 14.29 2.09 54.73
CA SER A 796 13.76 1.52 55.98
C SER A 796 13.26 2.57 56.97
N SER A 797 13.85 3.77 56.95
CA SER A 797 13.43 4.91 57.78
C SER A 797 14.06 6.20 57.26
N LEU A 798 13.35 7.32 57.32
CA LEU A 798 13.87 8.67 57.05
C LEU A 798 13.93 9.50 58.35
N PRO A 799 14.79 10.54 58.42
CA PRO A 799 14.83 11.47 59.55
C PRO A 799 13.48 12.14 59.82
N ILE A 800 13.19 12.46 61.09
CA ILE A 800 11.97 13.17 61.51
C ILE A 800 11.93 14.57 60.87
N GLY A 801 10.75 14.98 60.40
CA GLY A 801 10.51 16.26 59.74
C GLY A 801 10.37 16.15 58.21
N THR A 802 10.44 17.30 57.52
CA THR A 802 10.29 17.34 56.06
C THR A 802 11.60 17.00 55.36
N ASN A 803 11.62 15.87 54.65
CA ASN A 803 12.79 15.39 53.91
C ASN A 803 12.69 15.77 52.44
N ALA A 804 13.70 16.50 51.95
CA ALA A 804 13.86 16.89 50.56
C ALA A 804 14.52 15.76 49.76
N ILE A 805 13.74 14.99 49.01
CA ILE A 805 14.22 13.83 48.26
C ILE A 805 14.42 14.19 46.79
N THR A 806 15.58 13.84 46.23
CA THR A 806 15.88 13.93 44.80
C THR A 806 16.29 12.56 44.26
N ALA A 807 16.24 12.41 42.94
CA ALA A 807 16.75 11.23 42.24
C ALA A 807 17.60 11.67 41.06
N GLN A 808 18.72 10.99 40.83
CA GLN A 808 19.62 11.23 39.71
C GLN A 808 19.90 9.93 38.98
N TYR A 809 19.63 9.91 37.68
CA TYR A 809 20.01 8.85 36.78
C TYR A 809 21.42 9.14 36.24
N SER A 810 22.34 8.19 36.40
CA SER A 810 23.75 8.37 36.02
C SER A 810 23.98 8.45 34.51
N GLY A 811 23.01 8.06 33.69
CA GLY A 811 23.25 7.72 32.30
C GLY A 811 23.86 6.33 32.14
N ASP A 812 23.94 5.88 30.89
CA ASP A 812 24.71 4.72 30.45
C ASP A 812 25.32 5.02 29.06
N THR A 813 25.79 4.00 28.35
CA THR A 813 26.36 4.17 27.00
C THR A 813 25.38 4.84 26.04
N ASN A 814 24.10 4.46 26.06
CA ASN A 814 23.12 4.85 25.05
C ASN A 814 22.16 5.95 25.52
N TYR A 815 22.13 6.26 26.82
CA TYR A 815 21.22 7.21 27.44
C TYR A 815 21.96 8.24 28.30
N SER A 816 21.67 9.51 28.07
CA SER A 816 22.22 10.62 28.83
C SER A 816 21.70 10.65 30.27
N ALA A 817 22.53 11.12 31.20
CA ALA A 817 22.16 11.37 32.58
C ALA A 817 20.99 12.36 32.70
N SER A 818 20.16 12.21 33.73
CA SER A 818 19.05 13.12 34.02
C SER A 818 18.78 13.18 35.52
N SER A 819 18.02 14.18 35.96
CA SER A 819 17.69 14.39 37.37
C SER A 819 16.23 14.75 37.51
N ALA A 820 15.60 14.24 38.57
CA ALA A 820 14.23 14.54 38.90
C ALA A 820 14.13 15.80 39.75
N SER A 821 13.01 16.52 39.60
CA SER A 821 12.61 17.56 40.55
C SER A 821 12.46 16.99 41.96
N GLN A 822 12.76 17.80 42.97
CA GLN A 822 12.65 17.42 44.38
C GLN A 822 11.20 17.10 44.77
N VAL A 823 11.02 16.04 45.56
CA VAL A 823 9.77 15.70 46.24
C VAL A 823 9.98 15.74 47.75
N SER A 824 9.00 16.25 48.49
CA SER A 824 9.05 16.31 49.95
C SER A 824 8.32 15.13 50.58
N VAL A 825 8.94 14.48 51.56
CA VAL A 825 8.34 13.42 52.39
C VAL A 825 8.38 13.86 53.85
N SER A 826 7.22 14.04 54.49
CA SER A 826 7.15 14.34 55.92
C SER A 826 7.21 13.07 56.76
N ILE A 827 8.13 13.02 57.72
CA ILE A 827 8.17 11.96 58.72
C ILE A 827 7.68 12.53 60.05
N ASP A 828 6.51 12.05 60.46
CA ASP A 828 5.87 12.51 61.67
C ASP A 828 6.43 11.71 62.85
N ALA A 829 6.92 12.44 63.87
CA ALA A 829 7.39 11.84 65.11
C ALA A 829 6.25 11.04 65.77
N ASP A 830 6.62 9.97 66.49
CA ASP A 830 5.65 9.08 67.11
C ASP A 830 5.24 9.53 68.52
N PHE A 831 4.20 8.93 69.08
CA PHE A 831 3.75 9.18 70.47
C PHE A 831 3.23 7.90 71.15
N GLY A 832 3.41 7.81 72.46
CA GLY A 832 2.74 6.83 73.32
C GLY A 832 1.47 7.40 73.92
N ILE A 833 0.47 6.56 74.16
CA ILE A 833 -0.72 6.92 74.96
C ILE A 833 -0.92 5.89 76.06
N ALA A 834 -1.09 6.37 77.30
CA ALA A 834 -1.34 5.52 78.45
C ALA A 834 -2.37 6.15 79.41
N PRO A 835 -3.30 5.35 79.96
CA PRO A 835 -4.18 5.84 81.02
C PRO A 835 -3.43 5.88 82.35
N ALA A 836 -3.69 6.90 83.17
CA ALA A 836 -3.09 7.03 84.50
C ALA A 836 -3.53 5.89 85.43
N ASN A 837 -4.77 5.40 85.27
CA ASN A 837 -5.30 4.27 86.02
C ASN A 837 -5.80 3.19 85.06
N ILE A 838 -5.47 1.93 85.35
CA ILE A 838 -5.98 0.79 84.58
C ILE A 838 -7.48 0.51 84.85
N SER A 839 -8.03 1.07 85.92
CA SER A 839 -9.45 0.98 86.28
C SER A 839 -9.92 2.27 86.95
N VAL A 840 -11.11 2.75 86.59
CA VAL A 840 -11.81 3.89 87.22
C VAL A 840 -13.26 3.52 87.50
N SER A 841 -13.87 4.11 88.52
CA SER A 841 -15.24 3.77 88.93
C SER A 841 -16.16 4.99 88.96
N ALA A 842 -17.40 4.83 88.51
CA ALA A 842 -18.47 5.82 88.61
C ALA A 842 -19.70 5.21 89.25
N THR A 843 -20.39 5.96 90.10
CA THR A 843 -21.76 5.59 90.50
C THR A 843 -22.74 5.94 89.38
N GLN A 844 -23.90 5.28 89.31
CA GLN A 844 -24.94 5.63 88.34
C GLN A 844 -25.36 7.12 88.49
N GLY A 845 -25.11 7.93 87.45
CA GLY A 845 -25.34 9.38 87.48
C GLY A 845 -24.13 10.23 87.81
N GLY A 846 -23.05 9.59 88.25
CA GLY A 846 -21.75 10.20 88.44
C GLY A 846 -20.91 10.19 87.17
N SER A 847 -19.69 10.72 87.28
CA SER A 847 -18.68 10.69 86.23
C SER A 847 -17.42 9.98 86.74
N ALA A 848 -16.83 9.13 85.91
CA ALA A 848 -15.47 8.65 86.12
C ALA A 848 -14.56 9.39 85.16
N SER A 849 -13.45 9.91 85.67
CA SER A 849 -12.41 10.52 84.86
C SER A 849 -11.13 9.70 84.94
N ASN A 850 -10.43 9.62 83.82
CA ASN A 850 -9.09 9.07 83.76
C ASN A 850 -8.20 10.04 82.99
N THR A 851 -6.98 10.25 83.48
CA THR A 851 -6.01 11.10 82.76
C THR A 851 -5.32 10.24 81.73
N LEU A 852 -5.46 10.56 80.45
CA LEU A 852 -4.67 9.96 79.38
C LEU A 852 -3.41 10.81 79.20
N THR A 853 -2.25 10.18 79.36
CA THR A 853 -0.96 10.81 79.11
C THR A 853 -0.52 10.49 77.70
N ILE A 854 -0.31 11.53 76.90
CA ILE A 854 0.30 11.47 75.59
C ILE A 854 1.77 11.79 75.79
N THR A 855 2.61 10.78 75.62
CA THR A 855 4.05 10.92 75.68
C THR A 855 4.57 10.98 74.26
N GLY A 856 4.76 12.19 73.74
CA GLY A 856 5.42 12.38 72.47
C GLY A 856 6.85 11.86 72.52
N GLN A 857 7.27 11.10 71.50
CA GLN A 857 8.68 10.78 71.33
C GLN A 857 9.46 12.05 70.97
N THR A 858 10.79 11.97 71.00
CA THR A 858 11.68 13.10 70.73
C THR A 858 11.35 13.74 69.37
N GLY A 859 10.95 15.03 69.39
CA GLY A 859 10.55 15.78 68.18
C GLY A 859 9.04 15.84 67.91
N TYR A 860 8.20 15.16 68.70
CA TYR A 860 6.75 15.20 68.56
C TYR A 860 6.14 16.54 68.94
N ASN A 861 5.52 17.21 67.98
CA ASN A 861 4.80 18.48 68.16
C ASN A 861 3.45 18.52 67.42
N SER A 862 2.97 17.37 66.91
CA SER A 862 1.70 17.28 66.21
C SER A 862 0.51 17.35 67.19
N THR A 863 -0.65 17.71 66.66
CA THR A 863 -1.90 17.80 67.43
C THR A 863 -2.73 16.53 67.23
N ILE A 864 -3.12 15.89 68.33
CA ILE A 864 -4.17 14.87 68.37
C ILE A 864 -5.46 15.55 68.78
N ASN A 865 -6.51 15.35 67.97
CA ASN A 865 -7.85 15.82 68.30
C ASN A 865 -8.66 14.65 68.86
N PHE A 866 -9.22 14.84 70.05
CA PHE A 866 -10.08 13.88 70.71
C PHE A 866 -11.54 14.33 70.63
N SER A 867 -12.44 13.38 70.41
CA SER A 867 -13.89 13.62 70.43
C SER A 867 -14.61 12.39 70.99
N SER A 868 -15.92 12.44 71.14
CA SER A 868 -16.69 11.30 71.65
C SER A 868 -16.48 10.01 70.85
N VAL A 869 -16.17 10.11 69.55
CA VAL A 869 -15.86 8.95 68.69
C VAL A 869 -14.47 8.35 68.92
N SER A 870 -13.57 9.07 69.62
CA SER A 870 -12.28 8.53 70.05
C SER A 870 -12.43 7.44 71.10
N CYS A 871 -13.58 7.33 71.79
CA CYS A 871 -13.87 6.29 72.77
C CYS A 871 -14.74 5.19 72.17
N THR A 872 -14.37 3.94 72.41
CA THR A 872 -15.17 2.75 72.11
C THR A 872 -15.28 1.87 73.37
N GLY A 873 -16.26 0.96 73.42
CA GLY A 873 -16.45 0.07 74.58
C GLY A 873 -17.16 0.70 75.79
N LEU A 874 -17.87 1.81 75.60
CA LEU A 874 -18.66 2.49 76.64
C LEU A 874 -19.97 1.73 76.96
N PRO A 875 -20.44 1.73 78.21
CA PRO A 875 -21.76 1.20 78.55
C PRO A 875 -22.91 2.02 77.97
N LEU A 876 -24.07 1.38 77.77
CA LEU A 876 -25.29 2.06 77.32
C LEU A 876 -25.67 3.20 78.28
N LEU A 877 -26.19 4.30 77.73
CA LEU A 877 -26.54 5.53 78.46
C LEU A 877 -25.34 6.20 79.16
N SER A 878 -24.15 6.11 78.57
CA SER A 878 -22.98 6.91 78.96
C SER A 878 -22.43 7.71 77.79
N SER A 879 -21.71 8.78 78.10
CA SER A 879 -21.00 9.59 77.10
C SER A 879 -19.55 9.76 77.49
N CYS A 880 -18.69 9.89 76.49
CA CYS A 880 -17.27 10.16 76.67
C CYS A 880 -16.98 11.58 76.21
N SER A 881 -16.27 12.35 77.02
CA SER A 881 -15.77 13.68 76.68
C SER A 881 -14.30 13.81 77.07
N PHE A 882 -13.62 14.77 76.45
CA PHE A 882 -12.20 15.02 76.65
C PHE A 882 -11.99 16.47 77.04
N SER A 883 -11.09 16.72 77.99
CA SER A 883 -10.69 18.07 78.36
C SER A 883 -9.20 18.11 78.71
N PRO A 884 -8.36 18.84 77.94
CA PRO A 884 -8.69 19.52 76.67
C PRO A 884 -9.06 18.53 75.53
N VAL A 885 -9.88 18.97 74.56
CA VAL A 885 -10.29 18.16 73.39
C VAL A 885 -9.19 17.99 72.33
N SER A 886 -8.04 18.61 72.53
CA SER A 886 -6.86 18.40 71.69
C SER A 886 -5.61 18.46 72.56
N VAL A 887 -4.60 17.71 72.16
CA VAL A 887 -3.28 17.71 72.79
C VAL A 887 -2.24 17.89 71.70
N THR A 888 -1.47 18.97 71.80
CA THR A 888 -0.33 19.26 70.91
C THR A 888 0.95 18.91 71.64
N GLY A 889 1.82 18.13 70.99
CA GLY A 889 3.06 17.64 71.61
C GLY A 889 2.77 16.65 72.76
N SER A 890 3.67 16.63 73.76
CA SER A 890 3.43 15.84 74.98
C SER A 890 2.48 16.57 75.92
N GLY A 891 1.52 15.86 76.49
CA GLY A 891 0.55 16.45 77.39
C GLY A 891 -0.45 15.44 77.91
N THR A 892 -1.48 15.92 78.57
CA THR A 892 -2.53 15.07 79.12
C THR A 892 -3.89 15.57 78.68
N THR A 893 -4.81 14.65 78.37
CA THR A 893 -6.23 14.95 78.31
C THR A 893 -6.97 14.09 79.32
N ILE A 894 -7.98 14.64 79.97
CA ILE A 894 -8.83 13.88 80.86
C ILE A 894 -9.98 13.33 80.04
N VAL A 895 -10.06 12.00 79.94
CA VAL A 895 -11.24 11.32 79.43
C VAL A 895 -12.24 11.21 80.57
N SER A 896 -13.41 11.81 80.40
CA SER A 896 -14.52 11.77 81.36
C SER A 896 -15.65 10.96 80.77
N VAL A 897 -15.97 9.85 81.43
CA VAL A 897 -17.15 9.04 81.12
C VAL A 897 -18.26 9.43 82.07
N GLN A 898 -19.29 10.08 81.54
CA GLN A 898 -20.46 10.47 82.31
C GLN A 898 -21.53 9.40 82.22
N THR A 899 -21.99 8.95 83.39
CA THR A 899 -23.07 7.97 83.51
C THR A 899 -24.37 8.69 83.87
N LYS A 900 -25.51 8.08 83.55
CA LYS A 900 -26.84 8.64 83.78
C LYS A 900 -27.42 8.12 85.10
N ALA A 901 -28.00 9.02 85.90
CA ALA A 901 -28.59 8.70 87.20
C ALA A 901 -29.89 7.91 87.05
N ALA A 902 -30.22 7.12 88.08
CA ALA A 902 -31.57 6.58 88.20
C ALA A 902 -32.52 7.67 88.72
N THR A 903 -33.68 7.88 88.09
CA THR A 903 -34.64 8.92 88.50
C THR A 903 -36.00 8.31 88.89
N SER A 904 -36.74 8.97 89.78
CA SER A 904 -38.16 8.69 90.11
C SER A 904 -38.99 9.93 89.76
N ALA A 905 -40.14 9.77 89.10
CA ALA A 905 -40.89 10.87 88.50
C ALA A 905 -41.87 11.56 89.47
N ALA A 906 -41.84 12.90 89.50
CA ALA A 906 -42.92 13.76 90.00
C ALA A 906 -43.49 14.58 88.82
N LEU A 907 -44.82 14.66 88.77
CA LEU A 907 -45.67 15.25 87.73
C LEU A 907 -45.87 16.77 87.87
N LEU A 908 -46.29 17.41 86.77
CA LEU A 908 -46.72 18.81 86.56
C LEU A 908 -45.54 19.78 86.32
N GLY A 909 -45.57 20.72 85.39
CA GLY A 909 -46.55 21.25 84.45
C GLY A 909 -45.85 22.40 83.68
N SER A 910 -46.42 22.82 82.56
CA SER A 910 -45.99 23.88 81.61
C SER A 910 -45.66 25.26 82.26
N PRO A 911 -45.28 26.39 81.56
CA PRO A 911 -45.33 26.72 80.12
C PRO A 911 -44.18 27.67 79.61
N PHE A 912 -44.35 28.24 78.39
CA PHE A 912 -43.66 29.40 77.76
C PHE A 912 -42.26 29.20 77.15
N HIS A 913 -42.14 29.14 75.80
CA HIS A 913 -42.12 30.22 74.78
C HIS A 913 -40.73 30.88 74.59
N SER A 914 -40.11 30.71 73.41
CA SER A 914 -39.63 31.80 72.53
C SER A 914 -38.57 31.34 71.50
N SER A 915 -38.80 31.70 70.24
CA SER A 915 -37.84 32.03 69.17
C SER A 915 -36.75 31.01 68.78
N TRP A 916 -36.87 30.39 67.59
CA TRP A 916 -36.33 31.02 66.38
C TRP A 916 -36.85 30.36 65.10
N ARG A 917 -37.17 31.23 64.14
CA ARG A 917 -37.57 30.92 62.78
C ARG A 917 -36.33 30.73 61.90
N SER A 918 -36.51 29.92 60.86
CA SER A 918 -36.02 30.15 59.49
C SER A 918 -34.49 30.16 59.23
N LEU A 919 -34.01 29.14 58.51
CA LEU A 919 -33.65 29.22 57.07
C LEU A 919 -32.89 27.96 56.65
N GLY A 920 -33.61 27.03 56.02
CA GLY A 920 -33.04 26.13 55.03
C GLY A 920 -33.00 26.82 53.67
N LEU A 921 -32.22 26.22 52.75
CA LEU A 921 -32.06 26.58 51.32
C LEU A 921 -31.12 27.76 51.05
N VAL A 922 -29.83 27.50 50.77
CA VAL A 922 -29.07 27.98 49.59
C VAL A 922 -27.82 27.08 49.45
N PHE A 923 -27.41 26.76 48.22
CA PHE A 923 -26.22 25.98 47.80
C PHE A 923 -26.41 24.50 47.41
N ALA A 924 -27.52 24.20 46.72
CA ALA A 924 -27.61 23.04 45.80
C ALA A 924 -27.72 23.48 44.31
N GLY A 925 -27.19 24.67 43.96
CA GLY A 925 -27.45 25.31 42.66
C GLY A 925 -26.25 25.44 41.70
N VAL A 926 -25.02 25.04 42.07
CA VAL A 926 -23.82 25.38 41.28
C VAL A 926 -23.14 24.18 40.60
N PHE A 927 -23.53 22.93 40.88
CA PHE A 927 -22.83 21.75 40.35
C PHE A 927 -23.47 21.07 39.11
N LEU A 928 -24.35 21.75 38.37
CA LEU A 928 -25.04 21.16 37.20
C LEU A 928 -24.82 21.86 35.85
N LEU A 929 -23.74 22.65 35.69
CA LEU A 929 -23.50 23.41 34.44
C LEU A 929 -22.19 23.12 33.67
N THR A 930 -21.43 22.04 33.94
CA THR A 930 -20.19 21.77 33.17
C THR A 930 -20.09 20.43 32.43
N PHE A 931 -21.18 19.65 32.26
CA PHE A 931 -21.13 18.50 31.33
C PHE A 931 -22.35 18.40 30.39
N ARG A 932 -22.09 18.59 29.09
CA ARG A 932 -22.87 18.13 27.92
C ARG A 932 -22.39 16.72 27.51
N ARG A 933 -23.11 15.85 26.81
CA ARG A 933 -24.56 15.57 26.63
C ARG A 933 -24.74 14.11 26.15
N ARG A 934 -23.79 13.18 26.40
CA ARG A 934 -23.87 11.82 25.82
C ARG A 934 -23.94 10.62 26.76
N TYR A 935 -23.89 10.79 28.09
CA TYR A 935 -24.06 9.66 29.03
C TYR A 935 -24.92 10.00 30.25
N ARG A 936 -26.09 10.63 30.01
CA ARG A 936 -27.03 11.10 31.06
C ARG A 936 -28.11 10.10 31.48
N SER A 937 -28.03 8.83 31.11
CA SER A 937 -29.06 7.82 31.40
C SER A 937 -28.66 6.66 32.32
N ALA A 938 -27.43 6.62 32.85
CA ALA A 938 -26.97 5.52 33.71
C ALA A 938 -26.54 5.91 35.14
N GLY A 939 -26.33 7.20 35.45
CA GLY A 939 -25.83 7.64 36.77
C GLY A 939 -26.90 8.01 37.80
N VAL A 940 -28.15 8.22 37.37
CA VAL A 940 -29.24 8.71 38.24
C VAL A 940 -29.91 7.57 39.04
N PHE A 941 -29.65 6.31 38.69
CA PHE A 941 -30.24 5.14 39.34
C PHE A 941 -29.45 4.61 40.57
N CYS A 942 -28.15 4.92 40.70
CA CYS A 942 -27.34 4.39 41.81
C CYS A 942 -27.39 5.26 43.09
N VAL A 943 -27.74 6.55 42.99
CA VAL A 943 -27.78 7.46 44.15
C VAL A 943 -29.13 7.45 44.87
N PHE A 944 -30.19 6.96 44.21
CA PHE A 944 -31.51 6.71 44.82
C PHE A 944 -31.61 5.32 45.51
N ALA A 945 -30.67 4.41 45.23
CA ALA A 945 -30.70 3.03 45.73
C ALA A 945 -29.94 2.81 47.05
N VAL A 946 -29.02 3.71 47.43
CA VAL A 946 -28.23 3.58 48.68
C VAL A 946 -28.90 4.28 49.88
N THR A 947 -29.79 5.24 49.64
CA THR A 947 -30.54 5.96 50.69
C THR A 947 -31.83 5.25 51.13
N LEU A 948 -32.19 4.12 50.50
CA LEU A 948 -33.39 3.33 50.81
C LEU A 948 -33.10 1.98 51.51
N ALA A 949 -31.84 1.66 51.84
CA ALA A 949 -31.41 0.32 52.30
C ALA A 949 -30.81 0.27 53.72
N LEU A 950 -31.06 1.26 54.57
CA LEU A 950 -30.76 1.18 56.02
C LEU A 950 -32.01 1.53 56.85
N GLY A 951 -33.04 0.72 56.66
CA GLY A 951 -34.29 0.76 57.41
C GLY A 951 -34.83 -0.65 57.70
N MET A 952 -34.64 -1.07 58.95
CA MET A 952 -35.49 -2.01 59.72
C MET A 952 -35.34 -3.53 59.55
N SER A 953 -34.83 -4.15 60.62
CA SER A 953 -35.30 -5.40 61.24
C SER A 953 -35.03 -5.27 62.76
N GLY A 954 -35.94 -5.42 63.72
CA GLY A 954 -37.33 -5.86 63.72
C GLY A 954 -37.55 -6.89 64.85
N CYS A 955 -38.61 -6.70 65.67
CA CYS A 955 -39.21 -7.58 66.70
C CYS A 955 -38.58 -7.63 68.12
N GLY A 956 -39.34 -7.55 69.21
CA GLY A 956 -40.80 -7.39 69.36
C GLY A 956 -41.29 -7.57 70.81
N GLY A 957 -42.49 -7.03 71.09
CA GLY A 957 -43.37 -7.34 72.24
C GLY A 957 -43.09 -6.54 73.52
N GLY A 958 -44.05 -5.94 74.24
CA GLY A 958 -45.50 -5.93 74.15
C GLY A 958 -46.06 -4.86 75.09
N SER A 959 -47.28 -4.43 74.79
CA SER A 959 -48.04 -3.38 75.47
C SER A 959 -48.67 -3.89 76.77
N SER A 960 -48.54 -3.14 77.87
CA SER A 960 -49.61 -2.98 78.87
C SER A 960 -49.23 -2.00 79.97
N GLY A 961 -50.08 -0.99 80.17
CA GLY A 961 -50.58 -0.64 81.50
C GLY A 961 -49.62 0.01 82.50
N GLY A 962 -49.76 1.33 82.63
CA GLY A 962 -49.77 2.06 83.90
C GLY A 962 -48.89 1.57 85.05
N GLY A 963 -47.79 2.29 85.27
CA GLY A 963 -47.06 2.28 86.53
C GLY A 963 -45.83 3.15 86.41
N GLY A 964 -45.75 4.24 87.18
CA GLY A 964 -44.60 5.15 87.17
C GLY A 964 -43.30 4.40 87.43
N GLY A 965 -42.39 4.40 86.46
CA GLY A 965 -41.05 3.84 86.58
C GLY A 965 -40.06 4.78 85.89
N GLY A 966 -39.15 5.38 86.65
CA GLY A 966 -38.11 6.21 86.04
C GLY A 966 -36.93 5.40 85.50
N SER A 967 -36.03 6.08 84.80
CA SER A 967 -34.85 5.49 84.13
C SER A 967 -33.96 4.77 85.14
N PRO A 968 -33.50 3.51 84.92
CA PRO A 968 -32.67 2.76 85.88
C PRO A 968 -31.22 3.25 85.98
N GLY A 969 -30.84 4.28 85.22
CA GLY A 969 -29.47 4.79 85.12
C GLY A 969 -28.57 3.90 84.24
N THR A 970 -27.30 4.29 84.05
CA THR A 970 -26.30 3.49 83.31
C THR A 970 -26.12 2.12 83.98
N PRO A 971 -26.11 0.98 83.26
CA PRO A 971 -26.01 -0.34 83.88
C PRO A 971 -24.72 -0.52 84.71
N LYS A 972 -24.85 -1.16 85.88
CA LYS A 972 -23.70 -1.51 86.73
C LYS A 972 -22.90 -2.66 86.11
N GLY A 973 -21.58 -2.59 86.18
CA GLY A 973 -20.69 -3.58 85.56
C GLY A 973 -19.31 -3.02 85.23
N SER A 974 -18.42 -3.89 84.74
CA SER A 974 -17.06 -3.52 84.30
C SER A 974 -17.02 -3.47 82.77
N TYR A 975 -16.58 -2.35 82.21
CA TYR A 975 -16.55 -2.09 80.77
C TYR A 975 -15.15 -1.69 80.33
N MET A 976 -14.58 -2.35 79.30
CA MET A 976 -13.29 -1.97 78.75
C MET A 976 -13.44 -0.82 77.76
N VAL A 977 -13.08 0.38 78.19
CA VAL A 977 -13.10 1.58 77.36
C VAL A 977 -11.76 1.66 76.62
N THR A 978 -11.81 1.73 75.30
CA THR A 978 -10.62 1.92 74.45
C THR A 978 -10.67 3.30 73.80
N VAL A 979 -9.58 4.05 73.94
CA VAL A 979 -9.41 5.39 73.38
C VAL A 979 -8.39 5.35 72.26
N THR A 980 -8.80 5.75 71.06
CA THR A 980 -7.93 5.90 69.89
C THR A 980 -7.46 7.35 69.76
N ALA A 981 -6.15 7.54 69.72
CA ALA A 981 -5.47 8.78 69.42
C ALA A 981 -4.90 8.71 68.00
N THR A 982 -5.18 9.71 67.19
CA THR A 982 -4.69 9.80 65.80
C THR A 982 -4.23 11.24 65.55
N THR A 983 -3.08 11.42 64.91
CA THR A 983 -2.60 12.74 64.48
C THR A 983 -3.55 13.38 63.47
N ALA A 984 -3.56 14.72 63.39
CA ALA A 984 -4.47 15.45 62.51
C ALA A 984 -4.31 15.12 61.01
N ASP A 985 -3.10 14.78 60.56
CA ASP A 985 -2.77 14.30 59.22
C ASP A 985 -3.16 12.82 58.95
N LYS A 986 -3.57 12.09 60.00
CA LYS A 986 -3.91 10.66 60.00
C LYS A 986 -2.77 9.71 59.67
N VAL A 987 -1.51 10.14 59.81
CA VAL A 987 -0.32 9.33 59.51
C VAL A 987 0.05 8.40 60.69
N VAL A 988 -0.12 8.85 61.94
CA VAL A 988 0.23 8.10 63.16
C VAL A 988 -1.00 7.88 64.05
N SER A 989 -1.22 6.65 64.51
CA SER A 989 -2.35 6.32 65.40
C SER A 989 -2.01 5.24 66.43
N HIS A 990 -2.43 5.47 67.68
CA HIS A 990 -2.27 4.56 68.80
C HIS A 990 -3.54 4.44 69.64
N THR A 991 -3.64 3.39 70.45
CA THR A 991 -4.79 3.15 71.33
C THR A 991 -4.36 2.89 72.77
N ALA A 992 -5.16 3.37 73.72
CA ALA A 992 -5.05 3.05 75.14
C ALA A 992 -6.38 2.55 75.70
N SER A 993 -6.35 1.57 76.59
CA SER A 993 -7.58 1.01 77.18
C SER A 993 -7.52 1.00 78.70
N PHE A 994 -8.67 1.21 79.34
CA PHE A 994 -8.85 1.09 80.78
C PHE A 994 -10.23 0.53 81.12
N SER A 995 -10.37 -0.05 82.31
CA SER A 995 -11.65 -0.59 82.79
C SER A 995 -12.49 0.50 83.48
N LEU A 996 -13.75 0.64 83.10
CA LEU A 996 -14.74 1.48 83.78
C LEU A 996 -15.69 0.59 84.59
N VAL A 997 -15.69 0.74 85.92
CA VAL A 997 -16.59 0.02 86.81
C VAL A 997 -17.74 0.93 87.23
N VAL A 998 -18.95 0.64 86.76
CA VAL A 998 -20.16 1.36 87.17
C VAL A 998 -20.76 0.67 88.40
N GLN A 999 -20.83 1.38 89.53
CA GLN A 999 -21.24 0.89 90.85
C GLN A 999 -22.61 1.37 91.31
#